data_AF-A0A2S2CX51-F1
#
_entry.id   AF-A0A2S2CX51-F1
#
_cell.length_a   1.000
_cell.length_b   1.000
_cell.length_c   1.000
_cell.angle_alpha   90.00
_cell.angle_beta   90.00
_cell.angle_gamma   90.00
#
_symmetry.space_group_name_H-M   'P 1'
#
loop_
_entity.id
_entity.type
_entity.pdbx_description
1 polymer ?
#
loop_
_entity_poly.entity_id
_entity_poly.type
_entity_poly.pdbx_seq_one_letter_code
_entity_poly.pdbx_strand_id
1 'polypeptide(L)'
;MAADRRAARYHSARRACQADKEGHWLQGHPQGAEARLRRRVLHESTRRPELATDETSAVLADKKRFGLRWARLTLAEQDEVVERLLSETDEGALIDWLVARWDLEPDAAARVADAPLPDFHLRVGRKALAALLPVLETESRDGRPIRYDEAVPVAFPGAHHSDRRPGERFDRLPYYAKALERHVAFGTGEPDDPEEKRLGRLTNPTVHIGLNQVRTVVNALIERYGPPYEIVVELARPLKQSQEARRRNEKEQAENQRKNEERKALLRSVNAPVNGRNLMKLRLWEEQGTGVNRRCPYTGETIGLELLLSDKVDIDHILPFSRTLDDSAANKVVCLTAANRDKRNLTPYERWHGDEVRWSRILGCVEDLPPNKRWRFSEGAMNRWDEEGGFLARQITDTQYLARLAREYLRHVCNPDRVRVSPGRLTALLRRRWGIDSILRDHNREGGDVPVDATFAKNRDNHLHHALDAAVIGCIDQGMVQKVAQAASRAEDLGLDRLMDDIDDPWDGFRDELAVRVRGVTVSHKPEHGTGGRLHEDTAYGPTTEAERAKGFNLVYRKPLDGLTEGEVKAIRAPELRKKVQERLDGCRAAGMDHKQAMLRVAAELSSHEGPWKGIRHVRILKKEASPIWLPDADGRIYKGLIAGDIHHVDIIARDDGRWIGRAVTLFDARRTALPDGRAAPCAPGESERFVMRLHKGDAVALTQDGRRRVMKVHILEPSQNRLRLAEHQEAGSLQKRHDDNDDLFRWLIVTYDGLRERGARRVTVSPMGEVNDPGFPRWATRDAISPRRRNKADAS
;
A
#
# COMPACT_ATOMS: atom_id res chain seq x y z
N MET A 1 -8.01 26.43 21.89
CA MET A 1 -7.20 25.24 22.24
C MET A 1 -8.03 24.02 22.67
N ALA A 2 -9.32 24.15 23.01
CA ALA A 2 -10.23 23.01 23.24
C ALA A 2 -10.88 22.46 21.95
N ALA A 3 -11.23 23.32 20.99
CA ALA A 3 -11.83 22.95 19.69
C ALA A 3 -10.94 22.02 18.82
N ASP A 4 -9.61 22.16 18.92
CA ASP A 4 -8.64 21.38 18.13
C ASP A 4 -8.50 19.92 18.59
N ARG A 5 -9.02 19.59 19.79
CA ARG A 5 -9.00 18.22 20.33
C ARG A 5 -10.16 17.35 19.84
N ARG A 6 -11.27 17.95 19.35
CA ARG A 6 -12.44 17.19 18.84
C ARG A 6 -12.29 16.80 17.36
N ALA A 7 -11.74 17.68 16.51
CA ALA A 7 -11.43 17.33 15.11
C ALA A 7 -10.43 16.16 15.00
N ALA A 8 -9.49 16.06 15.94
CA ALA A 8 -8.52 14.96 15.99
C ALA A 8 -9.11 13.60 16.46
N ARG A 9 -10.33 13.58 17.02
CA ARG A 9 -10.99 12.33 17.47
C ARG A 9 -11.70 11.58 16.34
N TYR A 10 -11.94 12.19 15.17
CA TYR A 10 -12.44 11.49 13.98
C TYR A 10 -11.42 10.50 13.37
N HIS A 11 -10.17 10.49 13.86
CA HIS A 11 -9.06 9.73 13.26
C HIS A 11 -8.15 8.93 14.21
N SER A 12 -8.49 8.71 15.48
CA SER A 12 -7.62 7.82 16.29
C SER A 12 -8.36 7.00 17.34
N ALA A 13 -8.25 5.69 17.13
CA ALA A 13 -9.00 4.63 17.77
C ALA A 13 -8.54 4.28 19.20
N ARG A 14 -9.54 3.79 19.93
CA ARG A 14 -9.53 2.75 20.98
C ARG A 14 -8.85 3.04 22.32
N ARG A 15 -9.71 3.19 23.35
CA ARG A 15 -9.54 3.00 24.80
C ARG A 15 -10.94 2.74 25.39
N ALA A 16 -11.33 1.63 26.02
CA ALA A 16 -10.79 0.77 27.09
C ALA A 16 -11.61 0.95 28.38
N CYS A 17 -12.53 0.00 28.60
CA CYS A 17 -13.39 -0.21 29.76
C CYS A 17 -12.61 -0.29 31.08
N GLN A 18 -13.29 0.11 32.15
CA GLN A 18 -12.79 0.34 33.50
C GLN A 18 -13.11 -0.86 34.41
N ALA A 19 -12.36 -0.98 35.51
CA ALA A 19 -12.47 -2.03 36.52
C ALA A 19 -13.54 -1.74 37.56
N ASP A 20 -14.13 -2.85 38.04
CA ASP A 20 -14.82 -3.15 39.29
C ASP A 20 -14.91 -2.08 40.37
N LYS A 21 -16.15 -1.86 40.84
CA LYS A 21 -16.51 -1.94 42.26
C LYS A 21 -17.91 -2.54 42.42
N GLU A 22 -17.97 -3.61 43.19
CA GLU A 22 -19.17 -4.21 43.75
C GLU A 22 -19.97 -3.23 44.62
N GLY A 23 -21.27 -3.52 44.75
CA GLY A 23 -22.02 -3.25 45.97
C GLY A 23 -23.17 -2.25 45.83
N HIS A 24 -24.38 -2.77 46.05
CA HIS A 24 -25.63 -2.06 46.32
C HIS A 24 -26.34 -1.43 45.13
N TRP A 25 -27.25 -2.19 44.51
CA TRP A 25 -28.65 -1.78 44.22
C TRP A 25 -29.36 -3.03 43.68
N LEU A 26 -30.22 -3.64 44.50
CA LEU A 26 -31.37 -4.49 44.15
C LEU A 26 -31.85 -5.18 45.43
N GLN A 27 -32.60 -4.45 46.26
CA GLN A 27 -33.51 -5.07 47.21
C GLN A 27 -34.89 -5.15 46.57
N GLY A 28 -35.34 -6.39 46.35
CA GLY A 28 -36.74 -6.71 46.06
C GLY A 28 -37.01 -7.21 44.66
N HIS A 29 -36.72 -8.50 44.38
CA HIS A 29 -37.51 -9.41 43.53
C HIS A 29 -36.93 -10.84 43.62
N PRO A 30 -37.74 -11.90 43.41
CA PRO A 30 -37.43 -13.24 43.92
C PRO A 30 -36.30 -13.93 43.13
N GLN A 31 -35.31 -14.42 43.88
CA GLN A 31 -34.03 -15.04 43.45
C GLN A 31 -34.15 -16.26 42.49
N GLY A 32 -35.35 -16.67 42.07
CA GLY A 32 -35.57 -17.84 41.20
C GLY A 32 -35.63 -17.54 39.69
N ALA A 33 -35.95 -16.30 39.29
CA ALA A 33 -36.14 -15.95 37.88
C ALA A 33 -34.82 -15.60 37.15
N GLU A 34 -33.90 -14.94 37.85
CA GLU A 34 -32.61 -14.49 37.31
C GLU A 34 -31.67 -15.66 36.94
N ALA A 35 -31.67 -16.71 37.75
CA ALA A 35 -30.87 -17.93 37.48
C ALA A 35 -31.40 -18.74 36.28
N ARG A 36 -32.72 -18.67 36.02
CA ARG A 36 -33.36 -19.32 34.85
C ARG A 36 -33.13 -18.54 33.55
N LEU A 37 -33.10 -17.22 33.60
CA LEU A 37 -32.76 -16.37 32.45
C LEU A 37 -31.27 -16.47 32.07
N ARG A 38 -30.36 -16.49 33.05
CA ARG A 38 -28.91 -16.65 32.79
C ARG A 38 -28.56 -17.96 32.07
N ARG A 39 -29.27 -19.07 32.32
CA ARG A 39 -29.01 -20.35 31.64
C ARG A 39 -29.59 -20.50 30.23
N ARG A 40 -30.52 -19.65 29.80
CA ARG A 40 -31.25 -19.83 28.53
C ARG A 40 -30.63 -19.11 27.32
N VAL A 41 -29.61 -18.26 27.51
CA VAL A 41 -29.10 -17.36 26.45
C VAL A 41 -27.65 -17.65 26.01
N LEU A 42 -26.92 -18.57 26.65
CA LEU A 42 -25.45 -18.58 26.51
C LEU A 42 -24.88 -19.80 25.78
N HIS A 43 -24.28 -19.54 24.61
CA HIS A 43 -23.03 -20.19 24.25
C HIS A 43 -21.88 -19.39 24.87
N GLU A 44 -21.62 -19.59 26.16
CA GLU A 44 -20.36 -19.19 26.77
C GLU A 44 -19.22 -19.92 26.03
N SER A 45 -18.25 -19.15 25.53
CA SER A 45 -17.00 -19.70 25.02
C SER A 45 -15.89 -19.26 25.95
N THR A 46 -14.81 -20.04 26.06
CA THR A 46 -13.61 -19.69 26.83
C THR A 46 -12.98 -18.34 26.44
N ARG A 47 -13.39 -17.74 25.31
CA ARG A 47 -12.93 -16.43 24.81
C ARG A 47 -13.78 -15.24 25.23
N ARG A 48 -15.00 -15.46 25.73
CA ARG A 48 -15.92 -14.42 26.20
C ARG A 48 -16.62 -14.93 27.46
N PRO A 49 -15.95 -14.82 28.62
CA PRO A 49 -16.55 -15.24 29.89
C PRO A 49 -17.71 -14.31 30.31
N GLU A 50 -17.78 -13.10 29.75
CA GLU A 50 -18.79 -12.09 30.08
C GLU A 50 -19.40 -11.48 28.80
N LEU A 51 -20.67 -11.06 28.91
CA LEU A 51 -21.33 -10.24 27.91
C LEU A 51 -20.95 -8.77 28.14
N ALA A 52 -20.48 -8.09 27.09
CA ALA A 52 -20.25 -6.64 27.18
C ALA A 52 -21.58 -5.94 27.48
N THR A 53 -21.59 -5.11 28.54
CA THR A 53 -22.73 -4.29 28.94
C THR A 53 -22.79 -3.00 28.12
N ASP A 54 -23.87 -2.23 28.29
CA ASP A 54 -24.02 -0.93 27.63
C ASP A 54 -23.03 0.10 28.22
N GLU A 55 -21.84 0.19 27.62
CA GLU A 55 -20.77 1.10 28.01
C GLU A 55 -21.19 2.57 27.94
N THR A 56 -22.03 2.95 26.95
CA THR A 56 -22.54 4.32 26.80
C THR A 56 -23.41 4.69 28.00
N SER A 57 -24.35 3.80 28.36
CA SER A 57 -25.19 4.00 29.53
C SER A 57 -24.38 4.03 30.83
N ALA A 58 -23.37 3.19 30.98
CA ALA A 58 -22.50 3.21 32.15
C ALA A 58 -21.75 4.54 32.32
N VAL A 59 -21.27 5.13 31.22
CA VAL A 59 -20.59 6.43 31.22
C VAL A 59 -21.58 7.56 31.56
N LEU A 60 -22.74 7.60 30.92
CA LEU A 60 -23.69 8.70 31.07
C LEU A 60 -24.47 8.65 32.39
N ALA A 61 -24.69 7.46 32.96
CA ALA A 61 -25.31 7.26 34.26
C ALA A 61 -24.37 7.55 35.46
N ASP A 62 -23.12 7.99 35.23
CA ASP A 62 -22.23 8.41 36.32
C ASP A 62 -22.88 9.53 37.15
N LYS A 63 -22.75 9.47 38.48
CA LYS A 63 -23.34 10.44 39.42
C LYS A 63 -22.92 11.89 39.17
N LYS A 64 -21.78 12.13 38.51
CA LYS A 64 -21.29 13.45 38.12
C LYS A 64 -21.85 13.94 36.78
N ARG A 65 -22.62 13.09 36.08
CA ARG A 65 -23.28 13.35 34.79
C ARG A 65 -24.80 13.28 34.99
N PHE A 66 -25.52 12.41 34.28
CA PHE A 66 -26.96 12.26 34.45
C PHE A 66 -27.35 11.46 35.70
N GLY A 67 -26.44 10.68 36.30
CA GLY A 67 -26.75 9.83 37.45
C GLY A 67 -27.92 8.88 37.18
N LEU A 68 -28.76 8.67 38.19
CA LEU A 68 -29.96 7.82 38.09
C LEU A 68 -31.00 8.34 37.09
N ARG A 69 -30.93 9.61 36.68
CA ARG A 69 -31.85 10.19 35.70
C ARG A 69 -31.68 9.56 34.32
N TRP A 70 -30.47 9.13 33.96
CA TRP A 70 -30.19 8.48 32.68
C TRP A 70 -31.13 7.29 32.42
N ALA A 71 -31.27 6.41 33.41
CA ALA A 71 -32.12 5.22 33.32
C ALA A 71 -33.63 5.53 33.28
N ARG A 72 -34.03 6.78 33.58
CA ARG A 72 -35.42 7.24 33.50
C ARG A 72 -35.76 7.91 32.17
N LEU A 73 -34.74 8.25 31.37
CA LEU A 73 -34.94 8.73 30.01
C LEU A 73 -35.49 7.59 29.15
N THR A 74 -36.39 7.93 28.23
CA THR A 74 -36.80 7.00 27.18
C THR A 74 -35.64 6.71 26.23
N LEU A 75 -35.68 5.58 25.52
CA LEU A 75 -34.62 5.24 24.55
C LEU A 75 -34.45 6.32 23.48
N ALA A 76 -35.54 6.96 23.05
CA ALA A 76 -35.50 8.06 22.09
C ALA A 76 -34.76 9.29 22.65
N GLU A 77 -34.93 9.60 23.93
CA GLU A 77 -34.23 10.69 24.60
C GLU A 77 -32.75 10.37 24.84
N GLN A 78 -32.43 9.11 25.17
CA GLN A 78 -31.05 8.65 25.27
C GLN A 78 -30.35 8.76 23.90
N ASP A 79 -31.01 8.34 22.83
CA ASP A 79 -30.53 8.49 21.46
C ASP A 79 -30.33 9.97 21.07
N GLU A 80 -31.27 10.86 21.42
CA GLU A 80 -31.15 12.31 21.17
C GLU A 80 -29.89 12.89 21.84
N VAL A 81 -29.65 12.54 23.10
CA VAL A 81 -28.46 12.99 23.84
C VAL A 81 -27.19 12.47 23.19
N VAL A 82 -27.11 11.18 22.87
CA VAL A 82 -25.92 10.58 22.27
C VAL A 82 -25.65 11.14 20.88
N GLU A 83 -26.69 11.30 20.05
CA GLU A 83 -26.56 11.86 18.71
C GLU A 83 -25.99 13.28 18.77
N ARG A 84 -26.53 14.12 19.67
CA ARG A 84 -26.06 15.50 19.80
C ARG A 84 -24.65 15.58 20.35
N LEU A 85 -24.27 14.69 21.27
CA LEU A 85 -22.89 14.54 21.74
C LEU A 85 -21.90 14.19 20.62
N LEU A 86 -22.36 13.45 19.60
CA LEU A 86 -21.52 13.02 18.47
C LEU A 86 -21.51 14.04 17.31
N SER A 87 -22.59 14.78 17.11
CA SER A 87 -22.74 15.68 15.95
C SER A 87 -22.42 17.14 16.26
N GLU A 88 -22.64 17.62 17.48
CA GLU A 88 -22.44 19.02 17.84
C GLU A 88 -20.95 19.33 18.04
N THR A 89 -20.46 20.29 17.26
CA THR A 89 -19.05 20.69 17.27
C THR A 89 -18.77 21.84 18.23
N ASP A 90 -19.78 22.64 18.56
CA ASP A 90 -19.68 23.71 19.54
C ASP A 90 -20.01 23.20 20.94
N GLU A 91 -18.97 23.10 21.77
CA GLU A 91 -19.09 22.64 23.16
C GLU A 91 -19.94 23.58 24.02
N GLY A 92 -19.94 24.90 23.76
CA GLY A 92 -20.76 25.85 24.50
C GLY A 92 -22.24 25.64 24.20
N ALA A 93 -22.60 25.57 22.92
CA ALA A 93 -23.98 25.33 22.48
C ALA A 93 -24.52 23.98 22.98
N LEU A 94 -23.66 22.95 23.04
CA LEU A 94 -24.01 21.64 23.58
C LEU A 94 -24.30 21.69 25.09
N ILE A 95 -23.48 22.43 25.85
CA ILE A 95 -23.69 22.63 27.29
C ILE A 95 -24.98 23.41 27.53
N ASP A 96 -25.20 24.51 26.82
CA ASP A 96 -26.42 25.33 26.94
C ASP A 96 -27.67 24.51 26.64
N TRP A 97 -27.62 23.66 25.60
CA TRP A 97 -28.71 22.74 25.30
C TRP A 97 -28.93 21.71 26.42
N LEU A 98 -27.88 21.13 26.98
CA LEU A 98 -27.98 20.17 28.08
C LEU A 98 -28.59 20.81 29.34
N VAL A 99 -28.20 22.05 29.66
CA VAL A 99 -28.78 22.83 30.76
C VAL A 99 -30.25 23.14 30.48
N ALA A 100 -30.58 23.67 29.30
CA ALA A 100 -31.93 24.10 28.98
C ALA A 100 -32.92 22.93 28.82
N ARG A 101 -32.52 21.84 28.16
CA ARG A 101 -33.39 20.70 27.85
C ARG A 101 -33.55 19.74 29.02
N TRP A 102 -32.51 19.61 29.83
CA TRP A 102 -32.43 18.61 30.90
C TRP A 102 -32.23 19.19 32.29
N ASP A 103 -32.19 20.50 32.48
CA ASP A 103 -32.02 21.12 33.81
C ASP A 103 -30.79 20.54 34.55
N LEU A 104 -29.70 20.34 33.81
CA LEU A 104 -28.43 19.90 34.38
C LEU A 104 -27.69 21.12 34.90
N GLU A 105 -27.08 20.99 36.08
CA GLU A 105 -26.11 21.97 36.56
C GLU A 105 -24.99 22.17 35.53
N PRO A 106 -24.50 23.41 35.30
CA PRO A 106 -23.50 23.70 34.26
C PRO A 106 -22.25 22.81 34.33
N ASP A 107 -21.78 22.49 35.54
CA ASP A 107 -20.65 21.60 35.77
C ASP A 107 -20.95 20.14 35.41
N ALA A 108 -22.19 19.68 35.56
CA ALA A 108 -22.63 18.34 35.16
C ALA A 108 -22.84 18.28 33.64
N ALA A 109 -23.43 19.32 33.06
CA ALA A 109 -23.57 19.48 31.61
C ALA A 109 -22.21 19.49 30.89
N ALA A 110 -21.21 20.20 31.43
CA ALA A 110 -19.84 20.18 30.91
C ALA A 110 -19.22 18.77 30.97
N ARG A 111 -19.45 18.00 32.05
CA ARG A 111 -18.95 16.62 32.18
C ARG A 111 -19.67 15.62 31.26
N VAL A 112 -20.93 15.88 30.92
CA VAL A 112 -21.67 15.14 29.89
C VAL A 112 -21.12 15.49 28.51
N ALA A 113 -20.90 16.78 28.23
CA ALA A 113 -20.34 17.24 26.97
C ALA A 113 -18.92 16.69 26.69
N ASP A 114 -18.12 16.45 27.73
CA ASP A 114 -16.80 15.80 27.66
C ASP A 114 -16.85 14.28 27.98
N ALA A 115 -18.02 13.64 27.89
CA ALA A 115 -18.14 12.21 28.18
C ALA A 115 -17.29 11.37 27.20
N PRO A 116 -16.46 10.43 27.70
CA PRO A 116 -15.67 9.55 26.86
C PRO A 116 -16.54 8.40 26.34
N LEU A 117 -17.36 8.68 25.32
CA LEU A 117 -18.23 7.68 24.71
C LEU A 117 -17.42 6.59 23.96
N PRO A 118 -17.92 5.35 23.88
CA PRO A 118 -17.30 4.29 23.10
C PRO A 118 -17.21 4.65 21.62
N ASP A 119 -16.01 4.56 21.06
CA ASP A 119 -15.74 4.83 19.65
C ASP A 119 -15.95 3.55 18.80
N PHE A 120 -17.21 3.18 18.61
CA PHE A 120 -17.62 2.16 17.62
C PHE A 120 -19.06 2.35 17.18
N HIS A 121 -19.38 1.80 16.01
CA HIS A 121 -20.74 1.71 15.52
C HIS A 121 -21.15 0.23 15.43
N LEU A 122 -22.42 -0.04 15.67
CA LEU A 122 -23.00 -1.35 15.39
C LEU A 122 -23.00 -1.61 13.89
N ARG A 123 -22.99 -2.89 13.50
CA ARG A 123 -23.08 -3.32 12.09
C ARG A 123 -24.50 -3.25 11.52
N VAL A 124 -25.47 -2.84 12.33
CA VAL A 124 -26.88 -2.72 11.99
C VAL A 124 -27.25 -1.25 12.16
N GLY A 125 -27.78 -0.62 11.11
CA GLY A 125 -28.19 0.78 11.16
C GLY A 125 -29.46 0.99 11.98
N ARG A 126 -29.73 2.23 12.42
CA ARG A 126 -30.87 2.60 13.27
C ARG A 126 -32.21 2.08 12.77
N LYS A 127 -32.52 2.29 11.48
CA LYS A 127 -33.77 1.80 10.88
C LYS A 127 -33.94 0.28 10.99
N ALA A 128 -32.85 -0.47 10.83
CA ALA A 128 -32.89 -1.92 10.95
C ALA A 128 -32.96 -2.37 12.41
N LEU A 129 -32.26 -1.69 13.32
CA LEU A 129 -32.36 -1.93 14.76
C LEU A 129 -33.78 -1.69 15.28
N ALA A 130 -34.44 -0.61 14.86
CA ALA A 130 -35.82 -0.29 15.26
C ALA A 130 -36.83 -1.38 14.85
N ALA A 131 -36.61 -2.08 13.74
CA ALA A 131 -37.43 -3.22 13.32
C ALA A 131 -37.04 -4.53 14.02
N LEU A 132 -35.75 -4.72 14.32
CA LEU A 132 -35.23 -5.95 14.93
C LEU A 132 -35.46 -6.01 16.44
N LEU A 133 -35.31 -4.88 17.15
CA LEU A 133 -35.33 -4.85 18.61
C LEU A 133 -36.66 -5.35 19.20
N PRO A 134 -37.84 -4.91 18.71
CA PRO A 134 -39.12 -5.42 19.21
C PRO A 134 -39.27 -6.93 19.01
N VAL A 135 -38.70 -7.46 17.92
CA VAL A 135 -38.71 -8.91 17.66
C VAL A 135 -37.76 -9.62 18.63
N LEU A 136 -36.54 -9.11 18.82
CA LEU A 136 -35.53 -9.68 19.71
C LEU A 136 -35.96 -9.70 21.18
N GLU A 137 -36.87 -8.81 21.58
CA GLU A 137 -37.49 -8.77 22.91
C GLU A 137 -38.57 -9.84 23.11
N THR A 138 -39.00 -10.52 22.05
CA THR A 138 -39.98 -11.62 22.13
C THR A 138 -39.33 -12.98 22.41
N GLU A 139 -40.17 -13.93 22.84
CA GLU A 139 -39.79 -15.34 22.93
C GLU A 139 -40.03 -16.05 21.60
N SER A 140 -39.14 -16.98 21.26
CA SER A 140 -39.37 -17.99 20.23
C SER A 140 -40.54 -18.91 20.60
N ARG A 141 -40.99 -19.71 19.63
CA ARG A 141 -42.10 -20.67 19.80
C ARG A 141 -41.91 -21.66 20.97
N ASP A 142 -40.66 -21.91 21.37
CA ASP A 142 -40.32 -22.85 22.44
C ASP A 142 -40.12 -22.16 23.81
N GLY A 143 -40.51 -20.87 23.95
CA GLY A 143 -40.42 -20.12 25.21
C GLY A 143 -38.98 -19.76 25.64
N ARG A 144 -38.04 -19.73 24.69
CA ARG A 144 -36.69 -19.16 24.89
C ARG A 144 -36.58 -17.81 24.17
N PRO A 145 -35.68 -16.90 24.59
CA PRO A 145 -35.39 -15.69 23.83
C PRO A 145 -35.08 -16.00 22.36
N ILE A 146 -35.66 -15.24 21.45
CA ILE A 146 -35.43 -15.43 20.02
C ILE A 146 -33.98 -15.07 19.67
N ARG A 147 -33.33 -15.86 18.80
CA ARG A 147 -31.96 -15.55 18.36
C ARG A 147 -31.98 -14.56 17.20
N TYR A 148 -30.84 -13.89 16.96
CA TYR A 148 -30.68 -12.99 15.82
C TYR A 148 -30.96 -13.65 14.46
N ASP A 149 -30.54 -14.90 14.26
CA ASP A 149 -30.81 -15.65 13.02
C ASP A 149 -32.31 -15.88 12.76
N GLU A 150 -33.11 -15.92 13.82
CA GLU A 150 -34.55 -16.17 13.81
C GLU A 150 -35.35 -14.86 13.79
N ALA A 151 -34.82 -13.80 14.42
CA ALA A 151 -35.44 -12.48 14.43
C ALA A 151 -35.36 -11.79 13.06
N VAL A 152 -34.27 -11.98 12.30
CA VAL A 152 -34.09 -11.37 10.97
C VAL A 152 -35.23 -11.70 9.99
N PRO A 153 -35.61 -12.97 9.74
CA PRO A 153 -36.70 -13.27 8.82
C PRO A 153 -38.08 -12.82 9.32
N VAL A 154 -38.25 -12.61 10.64
CA VAL A 154 -39.50 -12.09 11.22
C VAL A 154 -39.58 -10.57 11.04
N ALA A 155 -38.51 -9.84 11.36
CA ALA A 155 -38.42 -8.39 11.19
C ALA A 155 -38.38 -7.99 9.70
N PHE A 156 -37.80 -8.84 8.85
CA PHE A 156 -37.67 -8.64 7.41
C PHE A 156 -38.04 -9.93 6.66
N PRO A 157 -39.34 -10.12 6.35
CA PRO A 157 -39.80 -11.29 5.60
C PRO A 157 -39.01 -11.51 4.31
N GLY A 158 -38.51 -12.73 4.12
CA GLY A 158 -37.68 -13.11 2.96
C GLY A 158 -36.19 -12.77 3.09
N ALA A 159 -35.76 -12.07 4.14
CA ALA A 159 -34.35 -11.84 4.43
C ALA A 159 -33.74 -12.97 5.26
N HIS A 160 -32.43 -13.18 5.14
CA HIS A 160 -31.68 -14.13 5.95
C HIS A 160 -30.42 -13.46 6.49
N HIS A 161 -30.11 -13.72 7.77
CA HIS A 161 -29.03 -13.05 8.51
C HIS A 161 -27.63 -13.18 7.86
N SER A 162 -27.44 -14.18 7.00
CA SER A 162 -26.18 -14.44 6.29
C SER A 162 -26.32 -14.39 4.76
N ASP A 163 -27.52 -14.15 4.23
CA ASP A 163 -27.67 -14.00 2.78
C ASP A 163 -27.20 -12.60 2.34
N ARG A 164 -26.26 -12.62 1.41
CA ARG A 164 -25.65 -11.43 0.82
C ARG A 164 -25.67 -11.50 -0.70
N ARG A 165 -26.55 -12.34 -1.26
CA ARG A 165 -26.80 -12.38 -2.70
C ARG A 165 -27.38 -11.03 -3.12
N PRO A 166 -26.98 -10.51 -4.29
CA PRO A 166 -27.50 -9.24 -4.76
C PRO A 166 -28.98 -9.37 -5.10
N GLY A 167 -29.76 -8.34 -4.77
CA GLY A 167 -31.18 -8.27 -5.13
C GLY A 167 -31.42 -7.98 -6.63
N GLU A 168 -30.46 -7.31 -7.28
CA GLU A 168 -30.50 -6.95 -8.71
C GLU A 168 -29.31 -7.59 -9.45
N ARG A 169 -29.59 -8.14 -10.64
CA ARG A 169 -28.58 -8.59 -11.60
C ARG A 169 -28.37 -7.55 -12.69
N PHE A 170 -27.13 -7.43 -13.16
CA PHE A 170 -26.77 -6.55 -14.26
C PHE A 170 -26.29 -7.37 -15.46
N ASP A 171 -26.54 -6.88 -16.67
CA ASP A 171 -25.98 -7.45 -17.90
C ASP A 171 -24.46 -7.26 -18.00
N ARG A 172 -23.97 -6.15 -17.42
CA ARG A 172 -22.55 -5.80 -17.32
C ARG A 172 -22.26 -5.23 -15.94
N LEU A 173 -21.03 -5.38 -15.45
CA LEU A 173 -20.62 -4.81 -14.17
C LEU A 173 -20.69 -3.26 -14.21
N PRO A 174 -21.51 -2.62 -13.36
CA PRO A 174 -21.57 -1.16 -13.24
C PRO A 174 -20.33 -0.65 -12.49
N TYR A 175 -20.16 0.66 -12.27
CA TYR A 175 -19.15 1.11 -11.32
C TYR A 175 -19.39 0.44 -9.95
N TYR A 176 -18.32 -0.07 -9.33
CA TYR A 176 -18.44 -0.96 -8.18
C TYR A 176 -19.22 -0.31 -7.03
N ALA A 177 -19.23 1.02 -6.92
CA ALA A 177 -19.96 1.68 -5.84
C ALA A 177 -21.47 1.46 -5.91
N LYS A 178 -22.03 1.31 -7.12
CA LYS A 178 -23.44 0.96 -7.31
C LYS A 178 -23.76 -0.47 -6.85
N ALA A 179 -22.81 -1.39 -6.98
CA ALA A 179 -22.99 -2.79 -6.59
C ALA A 179 -22.60 -3.06 -5.12
N LEU A 180 -21.69 -2.25 -4.57
CA LEU A 180 -21.02 -2.47 -3.28
C LEU A 180 -21.25 -1.30 -2.31
N GLU A 181 -22.42 -0.66 -2.34
CA GLU A 181 -22.74 0.57 -1.59
C GLU A 181 -22.25 0.55 -0.13
N ARG A 182 -22.45 -0.57 0.57
CA ARG A 182 -22.03 -0.79 1.97
C ARG A 182 -20.53 -0.67 2.25
N HIS A 183 -19.67 -0.67 1.24
CA HIS A 183 -18.21 -0.61 1.38
C HIS A 183 -17.62 0.75 0.99
N VAL A 184 -18.42 1.67 0.45
CA VAL A 184 -17.95 2.93 -0.16
C VAL A 184 -18.08 4.08 0.85
N ALA A 185 -17.12 5.00 0.86
CA ALA A 185 -17.27 6.26 1.58
C ALA A 185 -18.30 7.16 0.88
N PHE A 186 -19.04 7.97 1.64
CA PHE A 186 -20.09 8.84 1.10
C PHE A 186 -19.59 9.70 -0.06
N GLY A 187 -20.30 9.66 -1.20
CA GLY A 187 -20.11 10.58 -2.33
C GLY A 187 -20.95 11.85 -2.17
N THR A 188 -20.85 12.77 -3.13
CA THR A 188 -21.58 14.05 -3.08
C THR A 188 -23.09 13.90 -3.26
N GLY A 189 -23.55 12.84 -3.94
CA GLY A 189 -24.96 12.65 -4.29
C GLY A 189 -25.46 13.52 -5.46
N GLU A 190 -24.68 14.50 -5.90
CA GLU A 190 -25.04 15.44 -6.96
C GLU A 190 -25.11 14.78 -8.36
N PRO A 191 -26.23 14.85 -9.09
CA PRO A 191 -26.39 14.17 -10.38
C PRO A 191 -25.37 14.55 -11.46
N ASP A 192 -24.93 15.80 -11.48
CA ASP A 192 -24.00 16.35 -12.48
C ASP A 192 -22.53 16.00 -12.18
N ASP A 193 -22.24 15.45 -10.99
CA ASP A 193 -20.90 15.01 -10.65
C ASP A 193 -20.54 13.70 -11.37
N PRO A 194 -19.26 13.52 -11.77
CA PRO A 194 -18.77 12.24 -12.28
C PRO A 194 -19.12 11.08 -11.35
N GLU A 195 -19.40 9.91 -11.91
CA GLU A 195 -19.93 8.74 -11.19
C GLU A 195 -19.13 8.38 -9.92
N GLU A 196 -17.80 8.49 -9.95
CA GLU A 196 -16.93 8.30 -8.77
C GLU A 196 -17.12 9.37 -7.69
N LYS A 197 -17.27 10.64 -8.06
CA LYS A 197 -17.47 11.75 -7.10
C LYS A 197 -18.88 11.70 -6.50
N ARG A 198 -19.87 11.37 -7.34
CA ARG A 198 -21.28 11.25 -6.96
C ARG A 198 -21.55 10.07 -6.03
N LEU A 199 -21.06 8.87 -6.37
CA LEU A 199 -21.30 7.64 -5.60
C LEU A 199 -20.22 7.35 -4.55
N GLY A 200 -19.08 8.05 -4.62
CA GLY A 200 -17.94 7.86 -3.75
C GLY A 200 -17.00 6.75 -4.21
N ARG A 201 -15.97 6.48 -3.39
CA ARG A 201 -14.96 5.46 -3.66
C ARG A 201 -14.53 4.69 -2.42
N LEU A 202 -13.95 3.52 -2.64
CA LEU A 202 -13.25 2.78 -1.59
C LEU A 202 -12.06 3.58 -1.08
N THR A 203 -11.88 3.62 0.25
CA THR A 203 -10.75 4.32 0.87
C THR A 203 -9.40 3.65 0.58
N ASN A 204 -9.40 2.35 0.24
CA ASN A 204 -8.20 1.64 -0.20
C ASN A 204 -7.99 1.80 -1.71
N PRO A 205 -6.97 2.58 -2.16
CA PRO A 205 -6.77 2.88 -3.58
C PRO A 205 -6.38 1.66 -4.41
N THR A 206 -5.64 0.70 -3.83
CA THR A 206 -5.26 -0.55 -4.52
C THR A 206 -6.49 -1.36 -4.89
N VAL A 207 -7.43 -1.50 -3.94
CA VAL A 207 -8.68 -2.24 -4.16
C VAL A 207 -9.61 -1.51 -5.12
N HIS A 208 -9.68 -0.18 -5.02
CA HIS A 208 -10.40 0.66 -5.98
C HIS A 208 -9.91 0.43 -7.43
N ILE A 209 -8.60 0.49 -7.67
CA ILE A 209 -8.00 0.25 -8.99
C ILE A 209 -8.27 -1.19 -9.43
N GLY A 210 -8.06 -2.16 -8.54
CA GLY A 210 -8.25 -3.59 -8.82
C GLY A 210 -9.67 -3.93 -9.27
N LEU A 211 -10.70 -3.47 -8.56
CA LEU A 211 -12.10 -3.72 -8.94
C LEU A 211 -12.46 -3.08 -10.29
N ASN A 212 -11.91 -1.89 -10.58
CA ASN A 212 -12.11 -1.26 -11.88
C ASN A 212 -11.43 -2.03 -13.02
N GLN A 213 -10.26 -2.64 -12.78
CA GLN A 213 -9.64 -3.54 -13.79
C GLN A 213 -10.43 -4.84 -13.97
N VAL A 214 -10.97 -5.42 -12.87
CA VAL A 214 -11.87 -6.58 -12.94
C VAL A 214 -13.11 -6.24 -13.78
N ARG A 215 -13.74 -5.08 -13.53
CA ARG A 215 -14.88 -4.57 -14.31
C ARG A 215 -14.55 -4.53 -15.80
N THR A 216 -13.40 -3.94 -16.16
CA THR A 216 -12.96 -3.81 -17.55
C THR A 216 -12.77 -5.16 -18.23
N VAL A 217 -12.06 -6.10 -17.60
CA VAL A 217 -11.81 -7.43 -18.18
C VAL A 217 -13.10 -8.24 -18.31
N VAL A 218 -13.90 -8.29 -17.24
CA VAL A 218 -15.14 -9.09 -17.23
C VAL A 218 -16.17 -8.56 -18.21
N ASN A 219 -16.32 -7.23 -18.32
CA ASN A 219 -17.23 -6.66 -19.30
C ASN A 219 -16.78 -6.92 -20.75
N ALA A 220 -15.48 -6.91 -21.03
CA ALA A 220 -14.95 -7.28 -22.34
C ALA A 220 -15.20 -8.77 -22.66
N LEU A 221 -15.05 -9.65 -21.67
CA LEU A 221 -15.38 -11.08 -21.83
C LEU A 221 -16.88 -11.30 -22.04
N ILE A 222 -17.75 -10.61 -21.30
CA ILE A 222 -19.20 -10.69 -21.47
C ILE A 222 -19.62 -10.21 -22.85
N GLU A 223 -19.03 -9.11 -23.33
CA GLU A 223 -19.32 -8.57 -24.65
C GLU A 223 -18.98 -9.56 -25.78
N ARG A 224 -17.91 -10.34 -25.62
CA ARG A 224 -17.47 -11.31 -26.61
C ARG A 224 -18.15 -12.68 -26.52
N TYR A 225 -18.34 -13.18 -25.30
CA TYR A 225 -18.74 -14.57 -25.06
C TYR A 225 -20.11 -14.72 -24.39
N GLY A 226 -20.77 -13.62 -24.03
CA GLY A 226 -22.01 -13.62 -23.25
C GLY A 226 -21.77 -13.77 -21.74
N PRO A 227 -22.85 -13.82 -20.94
CA PRO A 227 -22.74 -13.91 -19.49
C PRO A 227 -22.05 -15.23 -19.06
N PRO A 228 -21.12 -15.17 -18.09
CA PRO A 228 -20.37 -16.36 -17.67
C PRO A 228 -21.27 -17.36 -16.94
N TYR A 229 -21.09 -18.65 -17.25
CA TYR A 229 -21.76 -19.76 -16.55
C TYR A 229 -21.30 -19.88 -15.09
N GLU A 230 -19.99 -19.70 -14.86
CA GLU A 230 -19.31 -19.81 -13.58
C GLU A 230 -18.11 -18.84 -13.56
N ILE A 231 -17.80 -18.29 -12.38
CA ILE A 231 -16.60 -17.49 -12.16
C ILE A 231 -15.87 -18.03 -10.94
N VAL A 232 -14.59 -18.35 -11.09
CA VAL A 232 -13.72 -18.78 -9.99
C VAL A 232 -12.67 -17.71 -9.72
N VAL A 233 -12.63 -17.20 -8.50
CA VAL A 233 -11.68 -16.16 -8.08
C VAL A 233 -10.68 -16.75 -7.09
N GLU A 234 -9.38 -16.57 -7.34
CA GLU A 234 -8.37 -16.94 -6.35
C GLU A 234 -8.39 -15.98 -5.15
N LEU A 235 -8.42 -16.55 -3.95
CA LEU A 235 -8.14 -15.84 -2.72
C LEU A 235 -6.79 -16.28 -2.17
N ALA A 236 -6.02 -15.32 -1.68
CA ALA A 236 -4.87 -15.58 -0.81
C ALA A 236 -5.31 -16.06 0.59
N ARG A 237 -6.23 -17.04 0.66
CA ARG A 237 -6.61 -17.74 1.88
C ARG A 237 -5.73 -18.98 2.06
N PRO A 238 -5.25 -19.25 3.27
CA PRO A 238 -4.62 -20.53 3.56
C PRO A 238 -5.64 -21.67 3.40
N LEU A 239 -5.16 -22.88 3.08
CA LEU A 239 -5.98 -24.09 3.16
C LEU A 239 -6.51 -24.29 4.58
N LYS A 240 -7.55 -25.11 4.70
CA LYS A 240 -8.15 -25.47 5.99
C LYS A 240 -7.06 -26.04 6.89
N GLN A 241 -6.74 -25.32 7.96
CA GLN A 241 -5.73 -25.74 8.94
C GLN A 241 -6.15 -27.01 9.68
N SER A 242 -5.17 -27.86 10.00
CA SER A 242 -5.35 -29.04 10.86
C SER A 242 -5.88 -28.64 12.24
N GLN A 243 -6.44 -29.61 12.99
CA GLN A 243 -6.94 -29.35 14.34
C GLN A 243 -5.82 -28.86 15.27
N GLU A 244 -4.62 -29.40 15.14
CA GLU A 244 -3.45 -29.00 15.92
C GLU A 244 -3.00 -27.57 15.59
N ALA A 245 -2.88 -27.23 14.31
CA ALA A 245 -2.51 -25.88 13.89
C ALA A 245 -3.55 -24.83 14.36
N ARG A 246 -4.84 -25.19 14.34
CA ARG A 246 -5.89 -24.34 14.94
C ARG A 246 -5.67 -24.18 16.43
N ARG A 247 -5.54 -25.27 17.20
CA ARG A 247 -5.29 -25.21 18.65
C ARG A 247 -4.07 -24.36 18.99
N ARG A 248 -2.97 -24.47 18.23
CA ARG A 248 -1.77 -23.63 18.40
C ARG A 248 -2.06 -22.14 18.17
N ASN A 249 -2.73 -21.79 17.07
CA ASN A 249 -3.10 -20.40 16.77
C ASN A 249 -4.07 -19.83 17.81
N GLU A 250 -5.02 -20.64 18.29
CA GLU A 250 -5.96 -20.24 19.33
C GLU A 250 -5.27 -19.99 20.67
N LYS A 251 -4.30 -20.84 21.03
CA LYS A 251 -3.45 -20.66 22.21
C LYS A 251 -2.64 -19.37 22.10
N GLU A 252 -1.96 -19.13 20.98
CA GLU A 252 -1.20 -17.89 20.75
C GLU A 252 -2.11 -16.64 20.81
N GLN A 253 -3.31 -16.69 20.23
CA GLN A 253 -4.26 -15.57 20.29
C GLN A 253 -4.72 -15.30 21.72
N ALA A 254 -5.03 -16.34 22.49
CA ALA A 254 -5.43 -16.21 23.89
C ALA A 254 -4.28 -15.62 24.75
N GLU A 255 -3.05 -16.10 24.57
CA GLU A 255 -1.87 -15.56 25.25
C GLU A 255 -1.61 -14.09 24.89
N ASN A 256 -1.75 -13.73 23.60
CA ASN A 256 -1.63 -12.34 23.15
C ASN A 256 -2.73 -11.43 23.74
N GLN A 257 -3.95 -11.93 23.86
CA GLN A 257 -5.05 -11.21 24.49
C GLN A 257 -4.78 -10.99 25.99
N ARG A 258 -4.34 -12.04 26.70
CA ARG A 258 -3.97 -11.95 28.11
C ARG A 258 -2.87 -10.93 28.35
N LYS A 259 -1.76 -11.01 27.61
CA LYS A 259 -0.66 -10.02 27.68
C LYS A 259 -1.13 -8.60 27.38
N ASN A 260 -2.07 -8.43 26.44
CA ASN A 260 -2.63 -7.11 26.18
C ASN A 260 -3.44 -6.58 27.37
N GLU A 261 -4.28 -7.40 28.01
CA GLU A 261 -5.01 -6.98 29.20
C GLU A 261 -4.06 -6.65 30.37
N GLU A 262 -3.01 -7.44 30.59
CA GLU A 262 -1.95 -7.16 31.56
C GLU A 262 -1.29 -5.78 31.31
N ARG A 263 -0.95 -5.48 30.05
CA ARG A 263 -0.40 -4.15 29.66
C ARG A 263 -1.41 -3.03 29.88
N LYS A 264 -2.69 -3.25 29.58
CA LYS A 264 -3.74 -2.25 29.85
C LYS A 264 -3.85 -1.98 31.35
N ALA A 265 -3.84 -3.02 32.18
CA ALA A 265 -3.87 -2.89 33.64
C ALA A 265 -2.65 -2.11 34.16
N LEU A 266 -1.45 -2.41 33.66
CA LEU A 266 -0.23 -1.68 34.03
C LEU A 266 -0.30 -0.19 33.65
N LEU A 267 -0.83 0.14 32.47
CA LEU A 267 -1.02 1.54 32.08
C LEU A 267 -2.00 2.26 33.01
N ARG A 268 -3.11 1.60 33.37
CA ARG A 268 -4.08 2.14 34.34
C ARG A 268 -3.45 2.36 35.72
N SER A 269 -2.62 1.43 36.21
CA SER A 269 -2.02 1.55 37.55
C SER A 269 -1.05 2.71 37.69
N VAL A 270 -0.44 3.16 36.59
CA VAL A 270 0.46 4.34 36.55
C VAL A 270 -0.23 5.60 36.04
N ASN A 271 -1.56 5.60 35.95
CA ASN A 271 -2.39 6.68 35.40
C ASN A 271 -1.93 7.13 33.98
N ALA A 272 -1.31 6.22 33.24
CA ALA A 272 -0.95 6.45 31.87
C ALA A 272 -2.14 6.10 30.96
N PRO A 273 -2.35 6.85 29.88
CA PRO A 273 -3.36 6.47 28.93
C PRO A 273 -3.09 5.01 28.40
N VAL A 274 -4.14 4.21 28.12
CA VAL A 274 -4.14 2.86 27.44
C VAL A 274 -4.30 2.76 25.86
N ASN A 275 -3.36 3.11 24.96
CA ASN A 275 -3.61 3.30 23.50
C ASN A 275 -2.66 2.43 22.69
N GLY A 276 -2.93 2.31 21.39
CA GLY A 276 -2.06 1.58 20.47
C GLY A 276 -0.57 1.94 20.62
N ARG A 277 -0.22 3.23 20.74
CA ARG A 277 1.18 3.66 20.91
C ARG A 277 1.80 3.16 22.23
N ASN A 278 1.14 3.35 23.37
CA ASN A 278 1.64 2.95 24.68
C ASN A 278 1.62 1.42 24.86
N LEU A 279 0.61 0.74 24.32
CA LEU A 279 0.55 -0.72 24.28
C LEU A 279 1.67 -1.29 23.41
N MET A 280 1.98 -0.66 22.27
CA MET A 280 3.11 -1.02 21.44
C MET A 280 4.43 -0.76 22.17
N LYS A 281 4.59 0.41 22.82
CA LYS A 281 5.77 0.71 23.65
C LYS A 281 6.01 -0.38 24.70
N LEU A 282 4.98 -0.74 25.48
CA LEU A 282 5.08 -1.80 26.48
C LEU A 282 5.42 -3.16 25.88
N ARG A 283 4.76 -3.54 24.77
CA ARG A 283 5.07 -4.78 24.06
C ARG A 283 6.53 -4.84 23.64
N LEU A 284 7.04 -3.80 22.99
CA LEU A 284 8.41 -3.73 22.51
C LEU A 284 9.42 -3.70 23.66
N TRP A 285 9.08 -3.02 24.75
CA TRP A 285 9.88 -2.96 25.96
C TRP A 285 10.01 -4.30 26.67
N GLU A 286 8.95 -5.12 26.69
CA GLU A 286 8.99 -6.50 27.18
C GLU A 286 9.78 -7.43 26.25
N GLU A 287 9.69 -7.23 24.93
CA GLU A 287 10.49 -7.97 23.94
C GLU A 287 12.00 -7.64 24.05
N GLN A 288 12.36 -6.47 24.60
CA GLN A 288 13.72 -6.01 24.81
C GLN A 288 14.37 -6.51 26.12
N GLY A 289 13.75 -7.48 26.80
CA GLY A 289 14.32 -8.16 27.96
C GLY A 289 13.54 -7.94 29.26
N THR A 290 14.18 -8.32 30.37
CA THR A 290 13.57 -8.29 31.72
C THR A 290 14.42 -7.48 32.70
N GLY A 291 13.78 -6.73 33.60
CA GLY A 291 14.45 -5.96 34.63
C GLY A 291 15.46 -4.95 34.06
N VAL A 292 16.70 -4.99 34.56
CA VAL A 292 17.82 -4.13 34.11
C VAL A 292 18.25 -4.36 32.67
N ASN A 293 17.84 -5.47 32.05
CA ASN A 293 18.16 -5.77 30.65
C ASN A 293 17.23 -5.09 29.66
N ARG A 294 16.19 -4.37 30.12
CA ARG A 294 15.33 -3.57 29.23
C ARG A 294 16.05 -2.33 28.76
N ARG A 295 16.96 -2.51 27.80
CA ARG A 295 17.84 -1.45 27.30
C ARG A 295 17.36 -0.90 25.97
N CYS A 296 17.74 0.35 25.71
CA CYS A 296 17.72 0.93 24.38
C CYS A 296 18.70 0.16 23.48
N PRO A 297 18.26 -0.45 22.36
CA PRO A 297 19.14 -1.27 21.52
C PRO A 297 20.28 -0.48 20.86
N TYR A 298 20.18 0.85 20.81
CA TYR A 298 21.14 1.73 20.14
C TYR A 298 22.15 2.39 21.07
N THR A 299 21.87 2.42 22.38
CA THR A 299 22.70 3.12 23.38
C THR A 299 23.11 2.23 24.55
N GLY A 300 22.39 1.13 24.80
CA GLY A 300 22.57 0.28 25.98
C GLY A 300 21.98 0.87 27.27
N GLU A 301 21.37 2.06 27.22
CA GLU A 301 20.77 2.70 28.39
C GLU A 301 19.50 1.98 28.82
N THR A 302 19.36 1.71 30.13
CA THR A 302 18.17 1.05 30.69
C THR A 302 16.95 1.95 30.60
N ILE A 303 15.88 1.42 30.02
CA ILE A 303 14.58 2.08 29.92
C ILE A 303 13.70 1.56 31.05
N GLY A 304 13.44 2.38 32.07
CA GLY A 304 12.41 2.12 33.08
C GLY A 304 11.00 2.42 32.56
N LEU A 305 9.96 2.03 33.30
CA LEU A 305 8.56 2.27 32.91
C LEU A 305 8.24 3.76 32.77
N GLU A 306 8.73 4.60 33.68
CA GLU A 306 8.54 6.05 33.62
C GLU A 306 9.21 6.65 32.37
N LEU A 307 10.48 6.29 32.13
CA LEU A 307 11.22 6.74 30.95
C LEU A 307 10.56 6.27 29.65
N LEU A 308 10.08 5.03 29.60
CA LEU A 308 9.35 4.47 28.46
C LEU A 308 8.14 5.33 28.07
N LEU A 309 7.37 5.79 29.06
CA LEU A 309 6.14 6.55 28.85
C LEU A 309 6.38 8.04 28.57
N SER A 310 7.61 8.52 28.76
CA SER A 310 8.02 9.88 28.42
C SER A 310 8.20 10.11 26.90
N ASP A 311 8.47 11.37 26.53
CA ASP A 311 8.83 11.84 25.19
C ASP A 311 10.29 11.54 24.80
N LYS A 312 11.12 11.17 25.78
CA LYS A 312 12.53 10.77 25.56
C LYS A 312 12.67 9.39 24.93
N VAL A 313 11.59 8.61 24.86
CA VAL A 313 11.55 7.29 24.22
C VAL A 313 10.58 7.31 23.04
N ASP A 314 11.04 6.77 21.92
CA ASP A 314 10.27 6.65 20.69
C ASP A 314 10.23 5.20 20.19
N ILE A 315 9.34 4.93 19.24
CA ILE A 315 9.32 3.66 18.51
C ILE A 315 10.04 3.89 17.19
N ASP A 316 11.19 3.26 16.99
CA ASP A 316 11.94 3.30 15.73
C ASP A 316 11.68 2.06 14.87
N HIS A 317 11.74 2.24 13.55
CA HIS A 317 11.82 1.16 12.59
C HIS A 317 13.29 0.78 12.37
N ILE A 318 13.69 -0.43 12.78
CA ILE A 318 15.08 -0.92 12.67
C ILE A 318 15.57 -0.75 11.23
N LEU A 319 14.87 -1.34 10.26
CA LEU A 319 15.03 -1.03 8.85
C LEU A 319 14.11 0.15 8.48
N PRO A 320 14.62 1.19 7.80
CA PRO A 320 13.85 2.40 7.58
C PRO A 320 12.54 2.17 6.81
N PHE A 321 11.42 2.63 7.36
CA PHE A 321 10.10 2.45 6.76
C PHE A 321 10.01 2.98 5.33
N SER A 322 10.67 4.11 5.01
CA SER A 322 10.66 4.67 3.66
C SER A 322 11.31 3.76 2.60
N ARG A 323 12.17 2.81 3.03
CA ARG A 323 12.88 1.86 2.17
C ARG A 323 12.19 0.49 2.15
N THR A 324 11.57 0.07 3.24
CA THR A 324 11.00 -1.29 3.39
C THR A 324 9.48 -1.36 3.37
N LEU A 325 8.80 -0.25 3.70
CA LEU A 325 7.37 -0.18 4.04
C LEU A 325 6.92 -1.17 5.13
N ASP A 326 7.87 -1.69 5.93
CA ASP A 326 7.60 -2.68 6.97
C ASP A 326 7.20 -2.01 8.28
N ASP A 327 5.89 -1.91 8.52
CA ASP A 327 5.34 -1.41 9.78
C ASP A 327 5.07 -2.51 10.82
N SER A 328 5.57 -3.74 10.60
CA SER A 328 5.36 -4.86 11.52
C SER A 328 6.07 -4.64 12.87
N ALA A 329 5.56 -5.29 13.91
CA ALA A 329 6.21 -5.27 15.23
C ALA A 329 7.64 -5.88 15.19
N ALA A 330 7.92 -6.77 14.23
CA ALA A 330 9.24 -7.36 14.02
C ALA A 330 10.29 -6.34 13.56
N ASN A 331 9.87 -5.25 12.92
CA ASN A 331 10.75 -4.17 12.50
C ASN A 331 10.81 -3.00 13.50
N LYS A 332 10.17 -3.12 14.68
CA LYS A 332 10.06 -2.01 15.63
C LYS A 332 10.83 -2.28 16.92
N VAL A 333 11.40 -1.23 17.51
CA VAL A 333 12.02 -1.25 18.86
C VAL A 333 11.68 0.04 19.60
N VAL A 334 11.71 0.01 20.93
CA VAL A 334 11.72 1.24 21.74
C VAL A 334 13.16 1.68 22.00
N CYS A 335 13.46 2.92 21.66
CA CYS A 335 14.80 3.50 21.80
C CYS A 335 14.72 4.96 22.23
N LEU A 336 15.84 5.52 22.67
CA LEU A 336 15.91 6.93 23.01
C LEU A 336 15.71 7.80 21.77
N THR A 337 14.89 8.83 21.88
CA THR A 337 14.55 9.76 20.79
C THR A 337 15.80 10.38 20.16
N ALA A 338 16.84 10.65 20.96
CA ALA A 338 18.12 11.16 20.46
C ALA A 338 18.84 10.14 19.55
N ALA A 339 18.85 8.86 19.91
CA ALA A 339 19.45 7.80 19.11
C ALA A 339 18.65 7.53 17.83
N ASN A 340 17.32 7.61 17.89
CA ASN A 340 16.46 7.53 16.70
C ASN A 340 16.78 8.65 15.70
N ARG A 341 16.87 9.91 16.18
CA ARG A 341 17.24 11.07 15.36
C ARG A 341 18.65 10.96 14.77
N ASP A 342 19.58 10.35 15.49
CA ASP A 342 20.94 10.07 15.02
C ASP A 342 20.95 9.01 13.90
N LYS A 343 20.09 7.98 13.98
CA LYS A 343 19.95 6.92 12.97
C LYS A 343 19.46 7.42 11.62
N ARG A 344 18.47 8.33 11.61
CA ARG A 344 17.83 8.87 10.39
C ARG A 344 17.30 7.73 9.50
N ASN A 345 17.38 7.88 8.18
CA ASN A 345 16.91 6.91 7.19
C ASN A 345 17.93 5.79 6.88
N LEU A 346 18.73 5.40 7.86
CA LEU A 346 19.75 4.34 7.76
C LEU A 346 19.38 3.13 8.62
N THR A 347 19.92 1.97 8.27
CA THR A 347 19.93 0.80 9.17
C THR A 347 20.92 1.01 10.33
N PRO A 348 20.80 0.27 11.45
CA PRO A 348 21.76 0.37 12.54
C PRO A 348 23.19 0.08 12.08
N TYR A 349 23.37 -0.93 11.21
CA TYR A 349 24.65 -1.27 10.62
C TYR A 349 25.22 -0.08 9.83
N GLU A 350 24.49 0.41 8.83
CA GLU A 350 24.91 1.56 8.00
C GLU A 350 25.28 2.80 8.84
N ARG A 351 24.60 3.01 9.97
CA ARG A 351 24.83 4.18 10.82
C ARG A 351 26.03 4.02 11.75
N TRP A 352 26.18 2.89 12.43
CA TRP A 352 27.06 2.78 13.61
C TRP A 352 28.14 1.69 13.50
N HIS A 353 28.20 0.86 12.44
CA HIS A 353 29.23 -0.19 12.32
C HIS A 353 30.67 0.35 12.37
N GLY A 354 30.92 1.57 11.88
CA GLY A 354 32.24 2.20 11.90
C GLY A 354 32.68 2.78 13.26
N ASP A 355 31.82 2.72 14.29
CA ASP A 355 32.16 3.07 15.68
C ASP A 355 32.25 1.76 16.48
N GLU A 356 33.43 1.16 16.56
CA GLU A 356 33.63 -0.19 17.13
C GLU A 356 33.11 -0.32 18.56
N VAL A 357 33.33 0.71 19.39
CA VAL A 357 32.90 0.72 20.80
C VAL A 357 31.39 0.75 20.89
N ARG A 358 30.74 1.62 20.12
CA ARG A 358 29.27 1.70 20.10
C ARG A 358 28.65 0.48 19.45
N TRP A 359 29.25 -0.03 18.38
CA TRP A 359 28.76 -1.20 17.66
C TRP A 359 28.80 -2.46 18.51
N SER A 360 29.90 -2.69 19.24
CA SER A 360 30.01 -3.79 20.21
C SER A 360 28.91 -3.72 21.28
N ARG A 361 28.62 -2.51 21.80
CA ARG A 361 27.51 -2.30 22.74
C ARG A 361 26.14 -2.61 22.13
N ILE A 362 25.92 -2.22 20.88
CA ILE A 362 24.68 -2.51 20.15
C ILE A 362 24.51 -4.03 20.00
N LEU A 363 25.56 -4.74 19.56
CA LEU A 363 25.52 -6.20 19.40
C LEU A 363 25.17 -6.90 20.71
N GLY A 364 25.76 -6.49 21.84
CA GLY A 364 25.40 -7.03 23.16
C GLY A 364 23.93 -6.80 23.54
N CYS A 365 23.32 -5.68 23.12
CA CYS A 365 21.89 -5.45 23.32
C CYS A 365 21.00 -6.24 22.36
N VAL A 366 21.51 -6.57 21.16
CA VAL A 366 20.77 -7.31 20.13
C VAL A 366 20.56 -8.76 20.53
N GLU A 367 21.47 -9.36 21.32
CA GLU A 367 21.31 -10.74 21.82
C GLU A 367 20.02 -10.92 22.64
N ASP A 368 19.62 -9.90 23.40
CA ASP A 368 18.39 -9.90 24.20
C ASP A 368 17.12 -9.81 23.33
N LEU A 369 17.22 -9.40 22.06
CA LEU A 369 16.06 -9.24 21.18
C LEU A 369 15.56 -10.59 20.66
N PRO A 370 14.28 -10.70 20.25
CA PRO A 370 13.76 -11.89 19.60
C PRO A 370 14.46 -12.18 18.24
N PRO A 371 14.61 -13.45 17.83
CA PRO A 371 15.33 -13.82 16.60
C PRO A 371 14.85 -13.12 15.32
N ASN A 372 13.54 -12.89 15.20
CA ASN A 372 12.93 -12.19 14.06
C ASN A 372 13.29 -10.70 13.97
N LYS A 373 13.91 -10.13 15.02
CA LYS A 373 14.45 -8.75 15.03
C LYS A 373 15.96 -8.72 14.86
N ARG A 374 16.69 -9.68 15.44
CA ARG A 374 18.16 -9.69 15.51
C ARG A 374 18.82 -9.49 14.15
N TRP A 375 18.37 -10.23 13.15
CA TRP A 375 18.96 -10.18 11.82
C TRP A 375 18.86 -8.80 11.16
N ARG A 376 17.93 -7.94 11.59
CA ARG A 376 17.77 -6.58 11.02
C ARG A 376 18.88 -5.62 11.44
N PHE A 377 19.74 -6.05 12.35
CA PHE A 377 20.95 -5.34 12.76
C PHE A 377 22.20 -5.84 12.03
N SER A 378 22.12 -6.92 11.25
CA SER A 378 23.29 -7.50 10.58
C SER A 378 23.76 -6.67 9.37
N GLU A 379 25.00 -6.91 8.97
CA GLU A 379 25.45 -6.57 7.63
C GLU A 379 24.53 -7.24 6.59
N GLY A 380 24.17 -6.51 5.53
CA GLY A 380 23.30 -7.05 4.46
C GLY A 380 21.82 -7.20 4.83
N ALA A 381 21.33 -6.67 5.97
CA ALA A 381 19.93 -6.78 6.35
C ALA A 381 18.94 -6.27 5.27
N MET A 382 19.30 -5.24 4.51
CA MET A 382 18.46 -4.78 3.39
C MET A 382 18.41 -5.78 2.22
N ASN A 383 19.50 -6.47 1.93
CA ASN A 383 19.53 -7.49 0.87
C ASN A 383 18.66 -8.68 1.27
N ARG A 384 18.81 -9.15 2.50
CA ARG A 384 17.96 -10.20 3.06
C ARG A 384 16.47 -9.83 3.03
N TRP A 385 16.13 -8.59 3.37
CA TRP A 385 14.76 -8.10 3.30
C TRP A 385 14.18 -8.13 1.88
N ASP A 386 14.98 -7.72 0.89
CA ASP A 386 14.60 -7.76 -0.53
C ASP A 386 14.40 -9.22 -1.01
N GLU A 387 15.30 -10.13 -0.64
CA GLU A 387 15.27 -11.56 -1.00
C GLU A 387 14.10 -12.32 -0.36
N GLU A 388 13.81 -12.06 0.93
CA GLU A 388 12.67 -12.66 1.65
C GLU A 388 11.31 -12.07 1.21
N GLY A 389 11.31 -11.13 0.27
CA GLY A 389 10.10 -10.62 -0.35
C GLY A 389 9.29 -9.68 0.56
N GLY A 390 9.96 -8.91 1.41
CA GLY A 390 9.33 -8.16 2.50
C GLY A 390 8.18 -7.20 2.14
N PHE A 391 8.06 -6.77 0.88
CA PHE A 391 6.93 -5.98 0.37
C PHE A 391 5.59 -6.76 0.31
N LEU A 392 5.63 -8.10 0.33
CA LEU A 392 4.49 -8.99 0.08
C LEU A 392 3.41 -8.92 1.16
N ALA A 393 3.73 -8.65 2.43
CA ALA A 393 2.76 -8.77 3.52
C ALA A 393 1.55 -7.79 3.40
N ARG A 394 1.80 -6.54 2.99
CA ARG A 394 0.73 -5.56 2.73
C ARG A 394 -0.05 -5.90 1.46
N GLN A 395 0.66 -6.30 0.41
CA GLN A 395 0.03 -6.75 -0.84
C GLN A 395 -0.88 -7.97 -0.60
N ILE A 396 -0.51 -8.90 0.27
CA ILE A 396 -1.35 -10.05 0.64
C ILE A 396 -2.65 -9.60 1.28
N THR A 397 -2.61 -8.66 2.24
CA THR A 397 -3.82 -8.15 2.90
C THR A 397 -4.72 -7.40 1.91
N ASP A 398 -4.14 -6.53 1.07
CA ASP A 398 -4.89 -5.81 0.03
C ASP A 398 -5.48 -6.78 -1.02
N THR A 399 -4.75 -7.84 -1.40
CA THR A 399 -5.22 -8.88 -2.33
C THR A 399 -6.37 -9.70 -1.73
N GLN A 400 -6.29 -10.07 -0.45
CA GLN A 400 -7.38 -10.75 0.26
C GLN A 400 -8.64 -9.88 0.33
N TYR A 401 -8.49 -8.58 0.61
CA TYR A 401 -9.60 -7.65 0.64
C TYR A 401 -10.22 -7.48 -0.77
N LEU A 402 -9.38 -7.26 -1.79
CA LEU A 402 -9.80 -7.15 -3.18
C LEU A 402 -10.60 -8.36 -3.63
N ALA A 403 -10.06 -9.57 -3.47
CA ALA A 403 -10.75 -10.76 -3.97
C ALA A 403 -12.03 -11.09 -3.18
N ARG A 404 -12.14 -10.69 -1.89
CA ARG A 404 -13.41 -10.77 -1.15
C ARG A 404 -14.48 -9.86 -1.76
N LEU A 405 -14.12 -8.61 -2.06
CA LEU A 405 -15.03 -7.65 -2.70
C LEU A 405 -15.33 -8.02 -4.16
N ALA A 406 -14.32 -8.49 -4.90
CA ALA A 406 -14.49 -8.95 -6.28
C ALA A 406 -15.50 -10.09 -6.34
N ARG A 407 -15.42 -11.08 -5.44
CA ARG A 407 -16.43 -12.13 -5.35
C ARG A 407 -17.84 -11.56 -5.14
N GLU A 408 -18.00 -10.63 -4.20
CA GLU A 408 -19.30 -9.99 -3.94
C GLU A 408 -19.83 -9.24 -5.17
N TYR A 409 -18.94 -8.53 -5.85
CA TYR A 409 -19.24 -7.74 -7.04
C TYR A 409 -19.59 -8.61 -8.27
N LEU A 410 -18.86 -9.70 -8.49
CA LEU A 410 -19.06 -10.61 -9.62
C LEU A 410 -20.38 -11.37 -9.56
N ARG A 411 -20.99 -11.49 -8.36
CA ARG A 411 -22.32 -12.11 -8.17
C ARG A 411 -23.45 -11.34 -8.85
N HIS A 412 -23.20 -10.10 -9.27
CA HIS A 412 -24.21 -9.33 -9.99
C HIS A 412 -24.32 -9.69 -11.48
N VAL A 413 -23.29 -10.29 -12.07
CA VAL A 413 -23.26 -10.67 -13.51
C VAL A 413 -23.18 -12.19 -13.74
N CYS A 414 -22.96 -12.96 -12.68
CA CYS A 414 -22.94 -14.42 -12.70
C CYS A 414 -23.90 -14.95 -11.64
N ASN A 415 -24.36 -16.20 -11.78
CA ASN A 415 -25.18 -16.81 -10.74
C ASN A 415 -24.45 -16.76 -9.38
N PRO A 416 -25.06 -16.17 -8.32
CA PRO A 416 -24.36 -15.96 -7.06
C PRO A 416 -23.77 -17.22 -6.40
N ASP A 417 -24.37 -18.38 -6.71
CA ASP A 417 -23.95 -19.71 -6.22
C ASP A 417 -22.85 -20.34 -7.11
N ARG A 418 -22.57 -19.75 -8.27
CA ARG A 418 -21.49 -20.12 -9.21
C ARG A 418 -20.37 -19.08 -9.26
N VAL A 419 -20.33 -18.14 -8.31
CA VAL A 419 -19.15 -17.30 -8.05
C VAL A 419 -18.37 -17.91 -6.89
N ARG A 420 -17.38 -18.72 -7.25
CA ARG A 420 -16.58 -19.53 -6.34
C ARG A 420 -15.26 -18.86 -6.01
N VAL A 421 -14.62 -19.42 -5.00
CA VAL A 421 -13.33 -18.99 -4.51
C VAL A 421 -12.41 -20.19 -4.44
N SER A 422 -11.20 -20.05 -4.99
CA SER A 422 -10.12 -21.04 -4.84
C SER A 422 -9.01 -20.53 -3.91
N PRO A 423 -8.52 -21.33 -2.94
CA PRO A 423 -7.34 -20.97 -2.14
C PRO A 423 -6.05 -21.01 -2.97
N GLY A 424 -5.17 -20.02 -2.89
CA GLY A 424 -3.99 -19.99 -3.76
C GLY A 424 -2.96 -21.13 -3.55
N ARG A 425 -2.96 -21.78 -2.38
CA ARG A 425 -2.17 -23.01 -2.17
C ARG A 425 -2.68 -24.17 -3.02
N LEU A 426 -3.99 -24.24 -3.31
CA LEU A 426 -4.55 -25.25 -4.21
C LEU A 426 -4.05 -25.03 -5.65
N THR A 427 -4.08 -23.79 -6.14
CA THR A 427 -3.53 -23.42 -7.46
C THR A 427 -2.07 -23.84 -7.58
N ALA A 428 -1.26 -23.61 -6.54
CA ALA A 428 0.15 -23.99 -6.54
C ALA A 428 0.37 -25.51 -6.57
N LEU A 429 -0.43 -26.29 -5.84
CA LEU A 429 -0.35 -27.75 -5.86
C LEU A 429 -0.73 -28.32 -7.24
N LEU A 430 -1.82 -27.84 -7.83
CA LEU A 430 -2.26 -28.27 -9.16
C LEU A 430 -1.28 -27.88 -10.27
N ARG A 431 -0.66 -26.70 -10.17
CA ARG A 431 0.42 -26.29 -11.08
C ARG A 431 1.60 -27.25 -11.09
N ARG A 432 1.99 -27.74 -9.92
CA ARG A 432 3.06 -28.73 -9.79
C ARG A 432 2.63 -30.06 -10.37
N ARG A 433 1.42 -30.54 -10.00
CA ARG A 433 0.87 -31.81 -10.47
C ARG A 433 0.73 -31.90 -11.98
N TRP A 434 0.23 -30.85 -12.62
CA TRP A 434 0.02 -30.77 -14.07
C TRP A 434 1.27 -30.32 -14.84
N GLY A 435 2.43 -30.19 -14.16
CA GLY A 435 3.70 -29.82 -14.80
C GLY A 435 3.74 -28.40 -15.39
N ILE A 436 2.83 -27.52 -14.98
CA ILE A 436 2.66 -26.16 -15.53
C ILE A 436 3.81 -25.23 -15.15
N ASP A 437 4.44 -25.45 -14.00
CA ASP A 437 5.60 -24.66 -13.56
C ASP A 437 6.80 -24.75 -14.52
N SER A 438 6.82 -25.74 -15.41
CA SER A 438 7.84 -25.89 -16.44
C SER A 438 7.61 -25.05 -17.70
N ILE A 439 6.39 -24.53 -17.95
CA ILE A 439 6.01 -23.88 -19.22
C ILE A 439 6.77 -22.56 -19.44
N LEU A 440 7.04 -21.81 -18.37
CA LEU A 440 7.78 -20.54 -18.40
C LEU A 440 9.20 -20.67 -17.82
N ARG A 441 9.74 -21.90 -17.72
CA ARG A 441 11.14 -22.09 -17.32
C ARG A 441 12.06 -21.50 -18.39
N ASP A 442 13.13 -20.89 -17.92
CA ASP A 442 14.16 -20.36 -18.79
C ASP A 442 15.11 -21.51 -19.17
N HIS A 443 15.04 -21.97 -20.42
CA HIS A 443 15.73 -23.18 -20.88
C HIS A 443 17.27 -23.04 -20.91
N ASN A 444 17.83 -21.84 -20.71
CA ASN A 444 19.29 -21.60 -20.73
C ASN A 444 19.94 -21.42 -19.35
N ARG A 445 19.20 -21.60 -18.24
CA ARG A 445 19.80 -21.75 -16.90
C ARG A 445 20.43 -23.14 -16.68
N GLU A 446 20.38 -23.99 -17.71
CA GLU A 446 20.85 -25.37 -17.72
C GLU A 446 22.27 -25.46 -18.29
N GLY A 447 23.26 -25.42 -17.40
CA GLY A 447 24.66 -25.74 -17.65
C GLY A 447 25.28 -26.62 -16.57
N GLY A 448 24.47 -27.31 -15.77
CA GLY A 448 24.95 -28.22 -14.72
C GLY A 448 23.85 -29.18 -14.26
N ASP A 449 24.25 -30.40 -13.88
CA ASP A 449 23.34 -31.43 -13.35
C ASP A 449 22.48 -30.86 -12.23
N VAL A 450 21.17 -30.99 -12.39
CA VAL A 450 20.18 -30.37 -11.52
C VAL A 450 19.99 -31.23 -10.28
N PRO A 451 20.23 -30.71 -9.05
CA PRO A 451 19.81 -31.42 -7.84
C PRO A 451 18.29 -31.54 -7.84
N VAL A 452 17.78 -32.74 -7.55
CA VAL A 452 16.36 -33.10 -7.52
C VAL A 452 15.52 -32.14 -6.64
N ASP A 453 16.16 -31.44 -5.69
CA ASP A 453 15.51 -30.51 -4.75
C ASP A 453 15.50 -29.02 -5.15
N ALA A 454 16.19 -28.60 -6.23
CA ALA A 454 16.29 -27.17 -6.61
C ALA A 454 15.30 -26.72 -7.71
N THR A 455 14.43 -27.62 -8.18
CA THR A 455 13.52 -27.36 -9.30
C THR A 455 12.13 -26.95 -8.79
N PHE A 456 11.31 -26.29 -9.62
CA PHE A 456 9.93 -25.83 -9.33
C PHE A 456 9.73 -24.44 -8.72
N ALA A 457 10.71 -23.52 -8.82
CA ALA A 457 10.46 -22.11 -8.52
C ALA A 457 9.59 -21.46 -9.63
N LYS A 458 8.46 -20.84 -9.25
CA LYS A 458 7.61 -20.08 -10.17
C LYS A 458 8.43 -18.93 -10.79
N ASN A 459 8.56 -18.90 -12.13
CA ASN A 459 9.16 -17.75 -12.82
C ASN A 459 8.24 -16.52 -12.70
N ARG A 460 8.51 -15.66 -11.70
CA ARG A 460 7.78 -14.40 -11.47
C ARG A 460 8.27 -13.27 -12.36
N ASP A 461 9.34 -13.49 -13.10
CA ASP A 461 9.96 -12.51 -13.99
C ASP A 461 9.29 -12.49 -15.37
N ASN A 462 8.20 -13.25 -15.55
CA ASN A 462 7.36 -13.23 -16.74
C ASN A 462 5.86 -13.12 -16.38
N HIS A 463 5.18 -12.06 -16.79
CA HIS A 463 3.76 -11.79 -16.50
C HIS A 463 2.78 -12.88 -16.95
N LEU A 464 3.16 -13.74 -17.91
CA LEU A 464 2.31 -14.83 -18.39
C LEU A 464 2.00 -15.88 -17.30
N HIS A 465 2.73 -15.88 -16.17
CA HIS A 465 2.41 -16.76 -15.05
C HIS A 465 0.99 -16.52 -14.50
N HIS A 466 0.45 -15.30 -14.61
CA HIS A 466 -0.93 -15.01 -14.24
C HIS A 466 -1.96 -15.68 -15.15
N ALA A 467 -1.67 -15.79 -16.45
CA ALA A 467 -2.53 -16.50 -17.39
C ALA A 467 -2.52 -18.01 -17.11
N LEU A 468 -1.36 -18.57 -16.76
CA LEU A 468 -1.25 -19.96 -16.31
C LEU A 468 -2.02 -20.22 -15.01
N ASP A 469 -1.89 -19.34 -14.02
CA ASP A 469 -2.69 -19.42 -12.78
C ASP A 469 -4.19 -19.38 -13.10
N ALA A 470 -4.63 -18.45 -13.97
CA ALA A 470 -6.03 -18.33 -14.36
C ALA A 470 -6.56 -19.59 -15.09
N ALA A 471 -5.77 -20.19 -15.98
CA ALA A 471 -6.13 -21.43 -16.66
C ALA A 471 -6.30 -22.60 -15.67
N VAL A 472 -5.38 -22.71 -14.71
CA VAL A 472 -5.47 -23.70 -13.62
C VAL A 472 -6.73 -23.49 -12.81
N ILE A 473 -6.98 -22.25 -12.37
CA ILE A 473 -8.17 -21.88 -11.60
C ILE A 473 -9.46 -22.20 -12.35
N GLY A 474 -9.48 -22.00 -13.67
CA GLY A 474 -10.62 -22.34 -14.53
C GLY A 474 -10.92 -23.84 -14.60
N CYS A 475 -9.93 -24.70 -14.32
CA CYS A 475 -10.09 -26.15 -14.29
C CYS A 475 -10.47 -26.68 -12.89
N ILE A 476 -10.56 -25.82 -11.87
CA ILE A 476 -10.89 -26.24 -10.50
C ILE A 476 -12.40 -26.35 -10.33
N ASP A 477 -12.89 -27.58 -10.09
CA ASP A 477 -14.28 -27.81 -9.70
C ASP A 477 -14.48 -27.86 -8.17
N GLN A 478 -15.75 -27.86 -7.75
CA GLN A 478 -16.13 -27.91 -6.33
C GLN A 478 -15.71 -29.22 -5.64
N GLY A 479 -15.71 -30.34 -6.35
CA GLY A 479 -15.31 -31.64 -5.84
C GLY A 479 -13.81 -31.69 -5.52
N MET A 480 -12.97 -31.16 -6.40
CA MET A 480 -11.53 -31.01 -6.19
C MET A 480 -11.25 -30.16 -4.94
N VAL A 481 -11.90 -28.99 -4.81
CA VAL A 481 -11.75 -28.12 -3.63
C VAL A 481 -12.11 -28.87 -2.35
N GLN A 482 -13.22 -29.61 -2.34
CA GLN A 482 -13.65 -30.38 -1.17
C GLN A 482 -12.69 -31.51 -0.83
N LYS A 483 -12.23 -32.30 -1.82
CA LYS A 483 -11.26 -33.39 -1.63
C LYS A 483 -9.97 -32.87 -1.00
N VAL A 484 -9.38 -31.81 -1.58
CA VAL A 484 -8.13 -31.23 -1.06
C VAL A 484 -8.33 -30.60 0.32
N ALA A 485 -9.44 -29.90 0.55
CA ALA A 485 -9.73 -29.31 1.87
C ALA A 485 -9.97 -30.36 2.96
N GLN A 486 -10.56 -31.51 2.62
CA GLN A 486 -10.72 -32.63 3.54
C GLN A 486 -9.39 -33.31 3.85
N ALA A 487 -8.55 -33.55 2.84
CA ALA A 487 -7.23 -34.13 3.02
C ALA A 487 -6.29 -33.23 3.82
N ALA A 488 -6.25 -31.92 3.51
CA ALA A 488 -5.47 -30.93 4.27
C ALA A 488 -5.88 -30.83 5.75
N SER A 489 -7.12 -31.20 6.07
CA SER A 489 -7.61 -31.23 7.44
C SER A 489 -7.22 -32.50 8.21
N ARG A 490 -6.80 -33.56 7.51
CA ARG A 490 -6.52 -34.90 8.07
C ARG A 490 -5.02 -35.26 8.08
N ALA A 491 -4.21 -34.67 7.19
CA ALA A 491 -2.80 -35.02 7.00
C ALA A 491 -1.83 -33.91 7.43
N GLU A 492 -0.62 -34.30 7.84
CA GLU A 492 0.59 -33.46 7.76
C GLU A 492 1.01 -33.31 6.28
N ASP A 493 1.85 -32.32 5.94
CA ASP A 493 2.13 -31.90 4.55
C ASP A 493 2.47 -33.06 3.58
N LEU A 494 3.10 -34.14 4.07
CA LEU A 494 3.43 -35.37 3.32
C LEU A 494 2.20 -36.14 2.77
N GLY A 495 1.03 -36.04 3.39
CA GLY A 495 -0.19 -36.70 2.90
C GLY A 495 -0.95 -35.88 1.85
N LEU A 496 -0.64 -34.60 1.70
CA LEU A 496 -1.19 -33.76 0.64
C LEU A 496 -0.55 -34.08 -0.71
N ASP A 497 0.76 -34.35 -0.75
CA ASP A 497 1.46 -34.66 -1.99
C ASP A 497 0.98 -35.99 -2.59
N ARG A 498 0.80 -37.04 -1.77
CA ARG A 498 0.23 -38.32 -2.23
C ARG A 498 -1.18 -38.20 -2.82
N LEU A 499 -2.02 -37.32 -2.26
CA LEU A 499 -3.35 -37.07 -2.82
C LEU A 499 -3.26 -36.38 -4.19
N MET A 500 -2.24 -35.55 -4.41
CA MET A 500 -2.05 -34.88 -5.70
C MET A 500 -1.66 -35.88 -6.78
N ASP A 501 -0.90 -36.93 -6.45
CA ASP A 501 -0.51 -37.98 -7.41
C ASP A 501 -1.74 -38.64 -8.07
N ASP A 502 -2.81 -38.82 -7.31
CA ASP A 502 -4.09 -39.41 -7.77
C ASP A 502 -4.99 -38.44 -8.56
N ILE A 503 -4.58 -37.19 -8.79
CA ILE A 503 -5.35 -36.22 -9.60
C ILE A 503 -4.92 -36.31 -11.06
N ASP A 504 -5.86 -36.69 -11.93
CA ASP A 504 -5.67 -36.70 -13.38
C ASP A 504 -5.48 -35.29 -13.95
N ASP A 505 -4.90 -35.23 -15.16
CA ASP A 505 -4.89 -34.00 -15.94
C ASP A 505 -6.34 -33.61 -16.32
N PRO A 506 -6.65 -32.31 -16.51
CA PRO A 506 -7.99 -31.88 -16.88
C PRO A 506 -8.53 -32.55 -18.16
N TRP A 507 -7.63 -32.77 -19.13
CA TRP A 507 -7.85 -33.56 -20.33
C TRP A 507 -6.50 -33.94 -20.95
N ASP A 508 -6.51 -34.94 -21.84
CA ASP A 508 -5.31 -35.41 -22.56
C ASP A 508 -4.68 -34.26 -23.35
N GLY A 509 -3.38 -34.02 -23.14
CA GLY A 509 -2.63 -32.97 -23.84
C GLY A 509 -2.83 -31.55 -23.28
N PHE A 510 -3.54 -31.39 -22.15
CA PHE A 510 -3.82 -30.08 -21.53
C PHE A 510 -2.58 -29.18 -21.40
N ARG A 511 -1.48 -29.71 -20.87
CA ARG A 511 -0.24 -28.96 -20.63
C ARG A 511 0.34 -28.38 -21.92
N ASP A 512 0.43 -29.19 -22.98
CA ASP A 512 1.07 -28.79 -24.23
C ASP A 512 0.20 -27.79 -25.00
N GLU A 513 -1.11 -28.02 -24.98
CA GLU A 513 -2.11 -27.09 -25.48
C GLU A 513 -2.06 -25.73 -24.76
N LEU A 514 -1.90 -25.73 -23.44
CA LEU A 514 -1.75 -24.52 -22.63
C LEU A 514 -0.44 -23.80 -22.96
N ALA A 515 0.67 -24.54 -23.09
CA ALA A 515 1.97 -23.99 -23.43
C ALA A 515 1.97 -23.27 -24.79
N VAL A 516 1.31 -23.83 -25.80
CA VAL A 516 1.16 -23.19 -27.12
C VAL A 516 0.31 -21.92 -27.02
N ARG A 517 -0.86 -21.99 -26.35
CA ARG A 517 -1.77 -20.84 -26.24
C ARG A 517 -1.16 -19.67 -25.47
N VAL A 518 -0.47 -19.94 -24.36
CA VAL A 518 0.13 -18.90 -23.51
C VAL A 518 1.22 -18.13 -24.23
N ARG A 519 2.01 -18.78 -25.11
CA ARG A 519 3.01 -18.08 -25.95
C ARG A 519 2.38 -17.10 -26.95
N GLY A 520 1.10 -17.27 -27.30
CA GLY A 520 0.35 -16.36 -28.16
C GLY A 520 -0.31 -15.19 -27.42
N VAL A 521 -0.29 -15.17 -26.08
CA VAL A 521 -0.95 -14.12 -25.29
C VAL A 521 -0.14 -12.83 -25.33
N THR A 522 -0.78 -11.73 -25.72
CA THR A 522 -0.23 -10.38 -25.52
C THR A 522 -0.72 -9.82 -24.19
N VAL A 523 0.21 -9.37 -23.34
CA VAL A 523 -0.10 -8.82 -22.02
C VAL A 523 -0.62 -7.39 -22.17
N SER A 524 -1.83 -7.16 -21.70
CA SER A 524 -2.40 -5.81 -21.60
C SER A 524 -1.88 -5.09 -20.37
N HIS A 525 -1.30 -3.91 -20.57
CA HIS A 525 -0.87 -3.01 -19.50
C HIS A 525 -1.78 -1.80 -19.46
N LYS A 526 -2.25 -1.42 -18.26
CA LYS A 526 -3.06 -0.21 -18.10
C LYS A 526 -2.19 1.02 -18.43
N PRO A 527 -2.59 1.88 -19.39
CA PRO A 527 -1.85 3.10 -19.69
C PRO A 527 -2.00 4.14 -18.57
N GLU A 528 -0.95 4.93 -18.33
CA GLU A 528 -0.94 6.03 -17.37
C GLU A 528 -0.67 7.37 -18.08
N HIS A 529 -1.74 7.98 -18.58
CA HIS A 529 -1.68 9.25 -19.37
C HIS A 529 -2.22 10.46 -18.62
N GLY A 530 -2.47 10.31 -17.31
CA GLY A 530 -3.00 11.38 -16.48
C GLY A 530 -1.96 12.46 -16.19
N THR A 531 -2.42 13.69 -16.01
CA THR A 531 -1.56 14.83 -15.64
C THR A 531 -1.37 15.00 -14.13
N GLY A 532 -1.75 13.98 -13.35
CA GLY A 532 -1.59 13.96 -11.89
C GLY A 532 -0.31 13.23 -11.48
N GLY A 533 0.43 13.77 -10.53
CA GLY A 533 1.68 13.19 -10.04
C GLY A 533 2.64 14.25 -9.51
N ARG A 534 3.91 13.87 -9.35
CA ARG A 534 4.95 14.78 -8.83
C ARG A 534 5.38 15.78 -9.91
N LEU A 535 4.93 17.02 -9.77
CA LEU A 535 5.18 18.08 -10.75
C LEU A 535 6.63 18.58 -10.76
N HIS A 536 7.27 18.64 -9.60
CA HIS A 536 8.66 19.10 -9.41
C HIS A 536 9.31 18.35 -8.25
N GLU A 537 10.64 18.41 -8.16
CA GLU A 537 11.37 17.95 -6.97
C GLU A 537 10.97 18.78 -5.74
N ASP A 538 11.03 18.17 -4.55
CA ASP A 538 10.67 18.85 -3.29
C ASP A 538 11.66 19.96 -2.91
N THR A 539 12.87 19.92 -3.47
CA THR A 539 13.92 20.91 -3.18
C THR A 539 13.62 22.22 -3.87
N ALA A 540 13.47 23.29 -3.08
CA ALA A 540 13.44 24.65 -3.59
C ALA A 540 14.85 25.21 -3.75
N TYR A 541 15.10 25.86 -4.88
CA TYR A 541 16.37 26.48 -5.23
C TYR A 541 16.25 28.01 -5.21
N GLY A 542 17.32 28.68 -4.83
CA GLY A 542 17.45 30.13 -4.99
C GLY A 542 18.05 30.51 -6.34
N PRO A 543 17.85 31.76 -6.79
CA PRO A 543 18.50 32.30 -7.98
C PRO A 543 19.99 32.59 -7.73
N THR A 544 20.77 32.55 -8.80
CA THR A 544 22.20 32.91 -8.80
C THR A 544 22.44 34.38 -9.19
N THR A 545 23.65 34.88 -8.97
CA THR A 545 24.08 36.19 -9.48
C THR A 545 24.39 36.12 -10.98
N GLU A 546 24.51 37.28 -11.62
CA GLU A 546 24.89 37.37 -13.03
C GLU A 546 26.27 36.75 -13.31
N ALA A 547 27.26 37.00 -12.44
CA ALA A 547 28.59 36.41 -12.56
C ALA A 547 28.59 34.87 -12.39
N GLU A 548 27.67 34.33 -11.59
CA GLU A 548 27.46 32.89 -11.44
C GLU A 548 26.78 32.29 -12.69
N ARG A 549 25.80 33.00 -13.26
CA ARG A 549 25.14 32.62 -14.53
C ARG A 549 26.10 32.61 -15.71
N ALA A 550 27.02 33.56 -15.80
CA ALA A 550 28.08 33.59 -16.81
C ALA A 550 28.98 32.33 -16.78
N LYS A 551 29.07 31.66 -15.63
CA LYS A 551 29.80 30.39 -15.43
C LYS A 551 28.91 29.15 -15.65
N GLY A 552 27.66 29.37 -16.07
CA GLY A 552 26.63 28.35 -16.32
C GLY A 552 25.87 27.88 -15.08
N PHE A 553 26.04 28.52 -13.92
CA PHE A 553 25.29 28.18 -12.71
C PHE A 553 24.03 29.04 -12.60
N ASN A 554 22.87 28.40 -12.59
CA ASN A 554 21.58 29.08 -12.52
C ASN A 554 20.80 28.79 -11.25
N LEU A 555 21.19 27.81 -10.42
CA LEU A 555 20.53 27.47 -9.16
C LEU A 555 21.49 27.50 -7.97
N VAL A 556 20.96 27.80 -6.78
CA VAL A 556 21.66 27.62 -5.49
C VAL A 556 20.79 26.88 -4.49
N TYR A 557 21.36 25.95 -3.74
CA TYR A 557 20.68 25.26 -2.62
C TYR A 557 21.60 25.12 -1.42
N ARG A 558 21.07 24.69 -0.27
CA ARG A 558 21.85 24.46 0.96
C ARG A 558 21.92 22.97 1.25
N LYS A 559 23.12 22.48 1.59
CA LYS A 559 23.36 21.10 2.00
C LYS A 559 24.21 21.05 3.27
N PRO A 560 23.99 20.08 4.17
CA PRO A 560 24.88 19.84 5.30
C PRO A 560 26.33 19.68 4.84
N LEU A 561 27.27 20.30 5.57
CA LEU A 561 28.68 20.28 5.22
C LEU A 561 29.26 18.86 5.33
N ASP A 562 28.84 18.06 6.30
CA ASP A 562 29.30 16.68 6.52
C ASP A 562 28.89 15.68 5.43
N GLY A 563 27.96 16.07 4.54
CA GLY A 563 27.38 15.20 3.51
C GLY A 563 27.65 15.66 2.07
N LEU A 564 28.60 16.56 1.84
CA LEU A 564 28.96 16.97 0.48
C LEU A 564 29.71 15.86 -0.26
N THR A 565 29.46 15.75 -1.56
CA THR A 565 30.26 14.95 -2.50
C THR A 565 31.43 15.76 -3.06
N GLU A 566 32.39 15.11 -3.71
CA GLU A 566 33.54 15.78 -4.32
C GLU A 566 33.16 16.86 -5.34
N GLY A 567 32.15 16.58 -6.18
CA GLY A 567 31.63 17.55 -7.13
C GLY A 567 30.97 18.75 -6.45
N GLU A 568 30.25 18.51 -5.35
CA GLU A 568 29.58 19.58 -4.60
C GLU A 568 30.58 20.45 -3.83
N VAL A 569 31.70 19.90 -3.35
CA VAL A 569 32.78 20.69 -2.73
C VAL A 569 33.30 21.73 -3.74
N LYS A 570 33.57 21.33 -4.99
CA LYS A 570 34.00 22.24 -6.06
C LYS A 570 32.95 23.31 -6.39
N ALA A 571 31.68 23.00 -6.13
CA ALA A 571 30.53 23.87 -6.37
C ALA A 571 30.10 24.71 -5.15
N ILE A 572 30.85 24.69 -4.03
CA ILE A 572 30.59 25.60 -2.90
C ILE A 572 30.62 27.04 -3.41
N ARG A 573 29.53 27.77 -3.14
CA ARG A 573 29.31 29.14 -3.62
C ARG A 573 30.33 30.15 -3.09
N ALA A 574 30.78 29.97 -1.85
CA ALA A 574 31.74 30.85 -1.18
C ALA A 574 33.19 30.43 -1.52
N PRO A 575 33.97 31.23 -2.27
CA PRO A 575 35.30 30.82 -2.74
C PRO A 575 36.30 30.52 -1.62
N GLU A 576 36.34 31.35 -0.58
CA GLU A 576 37.26 31.17 0.57
C GLU A 576 36.96 29.88 1.35
N LEU A 577 35.67 29.64 1.63
CA LEU A 577 35.23 28.42 2.31
C LEU A 577 35.53 27.18 1.45
N ARG A 578 35.28 27.26 0.14
CA ARG A 578 35.59 26.18 -0.79
C ARG A 578 37.06 25.80 -0.74
N LYS A 579 37.95 26.78 -0.82
CA LYS A 579 39.40 26.56 -0.74
C LYS A 579 39.76 25.88 0.58
N LYS A 580 39.22 26.38 1.70
CA LYS A 580 39.52 25.79 3.02
C LYS A 580 39.01 24.36 3.19
N VAL A 581 37.82 24.06 2.67
CA VAL A 581 37.26 22.70 2.68
C VAL A 581 38.13 21.76 1.84
N GLN A 582 38.58 22.20 0.67
CA GLN A 582 39.45 21.41 -0.21
C GLN A 582 40.80 21.13 0.44
N GLU A 583 41.47 22.14 1.01
CA GLU A 583 42.76 21.97 1.71
C GLU A 583 42.67 20.94 2.84
N ARG A 584 41.63 21.01 3.68
CA ARG A 584 41.46 20.05 4.78
C ARG A 584 41.10 18.65 4.28
N LEU A 585 40.30 18.55 3.22
CA LEU A 585 39.99 17.28 2.58
C LEU A 585 41.23 16.60 2.02
N ASP A 586 42.09 17.35 1.34
CA ASP A 586 43.33 16.81 0.78
C ASP A 586 44.25 16.30 1.89
N GLY A 587 44.32 17.00 3.03
CA GLY A 587 45.01 16.53 4.23
C GLY A 587 44.41 15.25 4.83
N CYS A 588 43.07 15.13 4.88
CA CYS A 588 42.41 13.91 5.37
C CYS A 588 42.63 12.71 4.42
N ARG A 589 42.63 12.96 3.11
CA ARG A 589 42.91 11.93 2.09
C ARG A 589 44.36 11.45 2.15
N ALA A 590 45.32 12.35 2.36
CA ALA A 590 46.71 11.99 2.60
C ALA A 590 46.87 11.10 3.84
N ALA A 591 45.96 11.19 4.81
CA ALA A 591 45.87 10.33 5.98
C ALA A 591 45.08 9.02 5.74
N GLY A 592 44.70 8.70 4.50
CA GLY A 592 44.04 7.45 4.14
C GLY A 592 42.53 7.39 4.42
N MET A 593 41.89 8.51 4.74
CA MET A 593 40.44 8.55 5.02
C MET A 593 39.62 8.48 3.74
N ASP A 594 38.51 7.74 3.75
CA ASP A 594 37.52 7.82 2.68
C ASP A 594 36.84 9.20 2.66
N HIS A 595 36.18 9.54 1.54
CA HIS A 595 35.58 10.87 1.37
C HIS A 595 34.53 11.21 2.44
N LYS A 596 33.73 10.23 2.89
CA LYS A 596 32.66 10.44 3.87
C LYS A 596 33.25 10.67 5.26
N GLN A 597 34.24 9.87 5.66
CA GLN A 597 35.00 10.06 6.89
C GLN A 597 35.71 11.42 6.89
N ALA A 598 36.37 11.76 5.78
CA ALA A 598 37.04 13.04 5.61
C ALA A 598 36.06 14.22 5.75
N MET A 599 34.90 14.18 5.10
CA MET A 599 33.90 15.24 5.20
C MET A 599 33.33 15.40 6.61
N LEU A 600 33.09 14.32 7.34
CA LEU A 600 32.66 14.36 8.75
C LEU A 600 33.69 15.08 9.62
N ARG A 601 34.96 14.72 9.47
CA ARG A 601 36.07 15.36 10.20
C ARG A 601 36.20 16.83 9.84
N VAL A 602 36.23 17.16 8.55
CA VAL A 602 36.33 18.55 8.05
C VAL A 602 35.17 19.40 8.57
N ALA A 603 33.95 18.88 8.58
CA ALA A 603 32.78 19.57 9.09
C ALA A 603 32.89 19.85 10.60
N ALA A 604 33.31 18.86 11.39
CA ALA A 604 33.52 19.02 12.83
C ALA A 604 34.62 20.05 13.14
N GLU A 605 35.75 19.98 12.45
CA GLU A 605 36.86 20.92 12.62
C GLU A 605 36.47 22.34 12.25
N LEU A 606 35.82 22.55 11.10
CA LEU A 606 35.39 23.88 10.65
C LEU A 606 34.28 24.46 11.55
N SER A 607 33.35 23.63 12.03
CA SER A 607 32.30 24.06 12.95
C SER A 607 32.85 24.50 14.31
N SER A 608 33.94 23.88 14.77
CA SER A 608 34.56 24.19 16.07
C SER A 608 35.68 25.22 15.99
N HIS A 609 36.11 25.61 14.78
CA HIS A 609 37.21 26.55 14.58
C HIS A 609 36.82 27.97 15.02
N GLU A 610 37.72 28.65 15.74
CA GLU A 610 37.57 30.08 16.05
C GLU A 610 37.91 30.92 14.82
N GLY A 611 36.88 31.21 14.02
CA GLY A 611 37.00 31.98 12.78
C GLY A 611 35.63 32.30 12.18
N PRO A 612 35.57 32.80 10.93
CA PRO A 612 34.32 33.26 10.29
C PRO A 612 33.29 32.14 10.06
N TRP A 613 33.68 30.87 10.24
CA TRP A 613 32.84 29.70 10.04
C TRP A 613 32.51 28.96 11.34
N LYS A 614 32.74 29.57 12.51
CA LYS A 614 32.34 29.00 13.81
C LYS A 614 30.85 28.65 13.78
N GLY A 615 30.53 27.40 14.10
CA GLY A 615 29.17 26.86 14.09
C GLY A 615 28.60 26.57 12.69
N ILE A 616 29.41 26.53 11.64
CA ILE A 616 28.93 26.20 10.29
C ILE A 616 28.38 24.77 10.23
N ARG A 617 27.14 24.64 9.77
CA ARG A 617 26.49 23.33 9.58
C ARG A 617 26.11 23.03 8.13
N HIS A 618 25.82 24.09 7.37
CA HIS A 618 25.33 23.98 6.00
C HIS A 618 26.03 25.00 5.11
N VAL A 619 26.28 24.61 3.87
CA VAL A 619 26.89 25.47 2.85
C VAL A 619 25.95 25.67 1.66
N ARG A 620 26.12 26.79 0.96
CA ARG A 620 25.42 27.04 -0.29
C ARG A 620 26.20 26.41 -1.45
N ILE A 621 25.51 25.60 -2.26
CA ILE A 621 26.06 24.89 -3.41
C ILE A 621 25.43 25.46 -4.68
N LEU A 622 26.26 25.75 -5.69
CA LEU A 622 25.84 26.16 -7.02
C LEU A 622 25.49 24.94 -7.86
N LYS A 623 24.37 24.99 -8.59
CA LYS A 623 23.90 23.92 -9.48
C LYS A 623 23.60 24.47 -10.87
N LYS A 624 23.85 23.64 -11.88
CA LYS A 624 23.48 23.89 -13.27
C LYS A 624 22.24 23.06 -13.58
N GLU A 625 21.26 23.67 -14.21
CA GLU A 625 20.02 23.03 -14.65
C GLU A 625 19.62 23.57 -16.02
N ALA A 626 19.20 22.72 -16.95
CA ALA A 626 18.93 23.19 -18.32
C ALA A 626 17.64 24.01 -18.39
N SER A 627 16.61 23.61 -17.65
CA SER A 627 15.28 24.23 -17.70
C SER A 627 14.60 24.24 -16.33
N PRO A 628 15.10 25.04 -15.37
CA PRO A 628 14.41 25.20 -14.10
C PRO A 628 13.09 25.96 -14.28
N ILE A 629 12.12 25.61 -13.44
CA ILE A 629 10.85 26.32 -13.29
C ILE A 629 11.08 27.49 -12.36
N TRP A 630 10.90 28.71 -12.87
CA TRP A 630 11.06 29.94 -12.08
C TRP A 630 9.72 30.43 -11.56
N LEU A 631 9.68 30.75 -10.26
CA LEU A 631 8.53 31.33 -9.59
C LEU A 631 8.80 32.81 -9.31
N PRO A 632 8.04 33.72 -9.93
CA PRO A 632 8.08 35.15 -9.62
C PRO A 632 7.27 35.47 -8.37
N ASP A 633 7.63 36.56 -7.69
CA ASP A 633 6.79 37.20 -6.69
C ASP A 633 5.70 38.07 -7.36
N ALA A 634 4.91 38.79 -6.55
CA ALA A 634 3.84 39.65 -7.04
C ALA A 634 4.34 40.78 -7.95
N ASP A 635 5.60 41.20 -7.81
CA ASP A 635 6.25 42.24 -8.61
C ASP A 635 6.99 41.67 -9.83
N GLY A 636 6.87 40.36 -10.09
CA GLY A 636 7.52 39.68 -11.22
C GLY A 636 8.98 39.29 -10.98
N ARG A 637 9.54 39.53 -9.78
CA ARG A 637 10.94 39.19 -9.47
C ARG A 637 11.07 37.72 -9.11
N ILE A 638 12.04 37.06 -9.74
CA ILE A 638 12.30 35.63 -9.49
C ILE A 638 12.88 35.45 -8.09
N TYR A 639 12.17 34.76 -7.22
CA TYR A 639 12.63 34.47 -5.86
C TYR A 639 12.93 32.99 -5.61
N LYS A 640 12.41 32.08 -6.47
CA LYS A 640 12.53 30.64 -6.27
C LYS A 640 12.58 29.89 -7.61
N GLY A 641 13.49 28.93 -7.70
CA GLY A 641 13.58 27.95 -8.77
C GLY A 641 13.16 26.56 -8.29
N LEU A 642 12.55 25.78 -9.16
CA LEU A 642 12.20 24.38 -8.97
C LEU A 642 12.73 23.57 -10.16
N ILE A 643 12.99 22.29 -9.94
CA ILE A 643 13.36 21.36 -11.01
C ILE A 643 12.13 20.52 -11.34
N ALA A 644 11.77 20.46 -12.61
CA ALA A 644 10.62 19.66 -13.05
C ALA A 644 10.79 18.20 -12.61
N GLY A 645 9.68 17.58 -12.23
CA GLY A 645 9.65 16.24 -11.69
C GLY A 645 9.68 15.21 -12.80
N ASP A 646 8.60 14.45 -12.93
CA ASP A 646 8.58 13.34 -13.87
C ASP A 646 8.32 13.83 -15.31
N ILE A 647 8.89 13.13 -16.30
CA ILE A 647 8.54 13.32 -17.70
C ILE A 647 7.17 12.66 -17.94
N HIS A 648 6.19 13.42 -18.42
CA HIS A 648 4.86 12.91 -18.69
C HIS A 648 4.82 12.09 -19.98
N HIS A 649 5.41 12.62 -21.06
CA HIS A 649 5.53 11.91 -22.34
C HIS A 649 6.66 12.47 -23.19
N VAL A 650 6.95 11.77 -24.28
CA VAL A 650 7.75 12.27 -25.39
C VAL A 650 6.90 12.26 -26.66
N ASP A 651 6.83 13.40 -27.33
CA ASP A 651 6.28 13.52 -28.68
C ASP A 651 7.37 13.20 -29.70
N ILE A 652 7.15 12.17 -30.52
CA ILE A 652 8.03 11.77 -31.62
C ILE A 652 7.61 12.54 -32.86
N ILE A 653 8.58 13.23 -33.46
CA ILE A 653 8.39 14.17 -34.56
C ILE A 653 9.36 13.81 -35.67
N ALA A 654 8.85 13.73 -36.90
CA ALA A 654 9.65 13.60 -38.10
C ALA A 654 10.03 14.99 -38.63
N ARG A 655 11.32 15.17 -38.92
CA ARG A 655 11.86 16.35 -39.60
C ARG A 655 11.84 16.18 -41.12
N ASP A 656 12.15 17.24 -41.85
CA ASP A 656 12.26 17.24 -43.31
C ASP A 656 13.30 16.25 -43.86
N ASP A 657 14.37 16.00 -43.10
CA ASP A 657 15.40 14.99 -43.44
C ASP A 657 14.90 13.53 -43.21
N GLY A 658 13.65 13.38 -42.80
CA GLY A 658 13.00 12.11 -42.48
C GLY A 658 13.42 11.52 -41.13
N ARG A 659 14.34 12.14 -40.37
CA ARG A 659 14.78 11.63 -39.06
C ARG A 659 13.73 11.88 -38.00
N TRP A 660 13.64 10.96 -37.05
CA TRP A 660 12.76 11.11 -35.89
C TRP A 660 13.51 11.69 -34.70
N ILE A 661 12.92 12.73 -34.11
CA ILE A 661 13.37 13.36 -32.87
C ILE A 661 12.28 13.26 -31.80
N GLY A 662 12.66 13.38 -30.53
CA GLY A 662 11.73 13.39 -29.41
C GLY A 662 11.69 14.76 -28.74
N ARG A 663 10.49 15.26 -28.48
CA ARG A 663 10.24 16.42 -27.61
C ARG A 663 9.61 15.95 -26.32
N ALA A 664 10.37 16.03 -25.24
CA ALA A 664 9.87 15.67 -23.92
C ALA A 664 8.97 16.77 -23.37
N VAL A 665 7.88 16.37 -22.72
CA VAL A 665 6.99 17.25 -21.97
C VAL A 665 7.01 16.80 -20.52
N THR A 666 7.38 17.70 -19.63
CA THR A 666 7.37 17.45 -18.19
C THR A 666 5.93 17.35 -17.68
N LEU A 667 5.71 16.68 -16.56
CA LEU A 667 4.39 16.61 -15.94
C LEU A 667 3.90 18.00 -15.50
N PHE A 668 4.81 18.87 -15.06
CA PHE A 668 4.51 20.28 -14.78
C PHE A 668 3.92 20.99 -16.00
N ASP A 669 4.58 20.89 -17.16
CA ASP A 669 4.11 21.51 -18.39
C ASP A 669 2.80 20.91 -18.88
N ALA A 670 2.70 19.57 -18.85
CA ALA A 670 1.50 18.86 -19.24
C ALA A 670 0.29 19.23 -18.38
N ARG A 671 0.48 19.47 -17.08
CA ARG A 671 -0.57 19.91 -16.17
C ARG A 671 -0.95 21.37 -16.39
N ARG A 672 0.05 22.23 -16.62
CA ARG A 672 -0.15 23.66 -16.88
C ARG A 672 -0.92 23.91 -18.18
N THR A 673 -0.68 23.10 -19.21
CA THR A 673 -1.35 23.19 -20.52
C THR A 673 -2.46 22.15 -20.67
N ALA A 674 -2.90 21.52 -19.58
CA ALA A 674 -3.96 20.53 -19.63
C ALA A 674 -5.25 21.16 -20.16
N LEU A 675 -5.96 20.41 -20.99
CA LEU A 675 -7.32 20.73 -21.42
C LEU A 675 -8.28 20.67 -20.20
N PRO A 676 -9.50 21.25 -20.29
CA PRO A 676 -10.47 21.21 -19.19
C PRO A 676 -10.81 19.79 -18.69
N ASP A 677 -10.65 18.78 -19.55
CA ASP A 677 -10.84 17.36 -19.21
C ASP A 677 -9.62 16.70 -18.55
N GLY A 678 -8.55 17.47 -18.32
CA GLY A 678 -7.33 17.03 -17.65
C GLY A 678 -6.29 16.37 -18.56
N ARG A 679 -6.56 16.17 -19.86
CA ARG A 679 -5.59 15.62 -20.81
C ARG A 679 -4.54 16.65 -21.19
N ALA A 680 -3.31 16.21 -21.42
CA ALA A 680 -2.24 17.11 -21.91
C ALA A 680 -2.56 17.66 -23.30
N ALA A 681 -2.20 18.92 -23.54
CA ALA A 681 -2.37 19.56 -24.84
C ALA A 681 -1.79 18.73 -26.00
N PRO A 682 -2.37 18.81 -27.21
CA PRO A 682 -1.81 18.21 -28.41
C PRO A 682 -0.40 18.72 -28.70
N CYS A 683 0.40 17.91 -29.40
CA CYS A 683 1.69 18.35 -29.92
C CYS A 683 1.47 19.47 -30.95
N ALA A 684 2.31 20.50 -30.92
CA ALA A 684 2.39 21.54 -31.95
C ALA A 684 3.76 21.45 -32.66
N PRO A 685 3.89 20.64 -33.72
CA PRO A 685 5.10 20.61 -34.54
C PRO A 685 5.34 21.96 -35.24
N GLY A 686 6.59 22.27 -35.58
CA GLY A 686 6.91 23.40 -36.45
C GLY A 686 6.39 23.22 -37.88
N GLU A 687 6.44 24.26 -38.70
CA GLU A 687 5.85 24.27 -40.05
C GLU A 687 6.32 23.13 -40.96
N SER A 688 7.58 22.71 -40.82
CA SER A 688 8.20 21.65 -41.62
C SER A 688 8.30 20.31 -40.88
N GLU A 689 7.73 20.23 -39.69
CA GLU A 689 7.78 19.05 -38.84
C GLU A 689 6.44 18.31 -38.84
N ARG A 690 6.51 16.98 -38.73
CA ARG A 690 5.31 16.15 -38.70
C ARG A 690 5.26 15.31 -37.45
N PHE A 691 4.16 15.41 -36.71
CA PHE A 691 3.91 14.54 -35.57
C PHE A 691 3.79 13.08 -36.03
N VAL A 692 4.54 12.19 -35.39
CA VAL A 692 4.52 10.75 -35.64
C VAL A 692 3.64 10.06 -34.61
N MET A 693 4.01 10.17 -33.33
CA MET A 693 3.30 9.55 -32.21
C MET A 693 3.70 10.18 -30.89
N ARG A 694 2.86 10.01 -29.87
CA ARG A 694 3.15 10.37 -28.48
C ARG A 694 3.37 9.10 -27.68
N LEU A 695 4.47 9.03 -26.95
CA LEU A 695 4.84 7.88 -26.12
C LEU A 695 4.89 8.26 -24.65
N HIS A 696 4.12 7.55 -23.85
CA HIS A 696 4.14 7.58 -22.39
C HIS A 696 4.86 6.35 -21.84
N LYS A 697 5.31 6.43 -20.58
CA LYS A 697 5.68 5.23 -19.83
C LYS A 697 4.46 4.30 -19.75
N GLY A 698 4.67 3.02 -20.02
CA GLY A 698 3.63 1.99 -20.03
C GLY A 698 2.96 1.76 -21.39
N ASP A 699 3.21 2.61 -22.39
CA ASP A 699 2.64 2.43 -23.72
C ASP A 699 3.17 1.18 -24.41
N ALA A 700 2.31 0.57 -25.22
CA ALA A 700 2.68 -0.52 -26.11
C ALA A 700 3.14 0.01 -27.48
N VAL A 701 4.24 -0.52 -27.97
CA VAL A 701 4.85 -0.17 -29.26
C VAL A 701 5.11 -1.45 -30.04
N ALA A 702 4.54 -1.56 -31.24
CA ALA A 702 4.89 -2.62 -32.16
C ALA A 702 6.09 -2.19 -32.99
N LEU A 703 7.13 -3.03 -33.06
CA LEU A 703 8.33 -2.76 -33.84
C LEU A 703 8.93 -4.06 -34.40
N THR A 704 9.87 -3.93 -35.33
CA THR A 704 10.64 -5.07 -35.85
C THR A 704 11.93 -5.25 -35.05
N GLN A 705 12.12 -6.46 -34.52
CA GLN A 705 13.32 -6.89 -33.81
C GLN A 705 13.61 -8.33 -34.19
N ASP A 706 14.86 -8.61 -34.55
CA ASP A 706 15.33 -9.93 -34.99
C ASP A 706 14.48 -10.53 -36.13
N GLY A 707 14.10 -9.67 -37.08
CA GLY A 707 13.27 -10.04 -38.24
C GLY A 707 11.80 -10.33 -37.93
N ARG A 708 11.35 -10.17 -36.67
CA ARG A 708 9.98 -10.43 -36.24
C ARG A 708 9.32 -9.17 -35.70
N ARG A 709 8.01 -9.07 -35.88
CA ARG A 709 7.20 -8.05 -35.22
C ARG A 709 7.07 -8.42 -33.74
N ARG A 710 7.46 -7.51 -32.85
CA ARG A 710 7.34 -7.63 -31.39
C ARG A 710 6.43 -6.53 -30.86
N VAL A 711 5.71 -6.84 -29.78
CA VAL A 711 4.98 -5.83 -28.99
C VAL A 711 5.80 -5.55 -27.75
N MET A 712 6.32 -4.33 -27.68
CA MET A 712 7.17 -3.84 -26.61
C MET A 712 6.39 -2.91 -25.70
N LYS A 713 6.81 -2.81 -24.44
CA LYS A 713 6.35 -1.81 -23.48
C LYS A 713 7.41 -0.74 -23.28
N VAL A 714 6.99 0.51 -23.21
CA VAL A 714 7.85 1.64 -22.84
C VAL A 714 8.06 1.65 -21.32
N HIS A 715 9.29 1.47 -20.85
CA HIS A 715 9.59 1.46 -19.41
C HIS A 715 10.24 2.74 -18.91
N ILE A 716 11.17 3.30 -19.69
CA ILE A 716 11.96 4.47 -19.30
C ILE A 716 12.08 5.40 -20.50
N LEU A 717 11.79 6.69 -20.26
CA LEU A 717 12.00 7.79 -21.19
C LEU A 717 13.30 8.50 -20.80
N GLU A 718 14.30 8.59 -21.68
CA GLU A 718 15.60 9.21 -21.43
C GLU A 718 15.88 10.35 -22.42
N PRO A 719 15.09 11.44 -22.40
CA PRO A 719 15.17 12.48 -23.41
C PRO A 719 16.51 13.22 -23.45
N SER A 720 17.20 13.35 -22.30
CA SER A 720 18.56 13.93 -22.25
C SER A 720 19.60 13.11 -23.01
N GLN A 721 19.33 11.81 -23.24
CA GLN A 721 20.16 10.89 -24.01
C GLN A 721 19.55 10.57 -25.39
N ASN A 722 18.48 11.28 -25.78
CA ASN A 722 17.76 11.12 -27.05
C ASN A 722 17.28 9.67 -27.32
N ARG A 723 16.88 8.95 -26.26
CA ARG A 723 16.53 7.52 -26.33
C ARG A 723 15.45 7.12 -25.33
N LEU A 724 15.01 5.88 -25.45
CA LEU A 724 14.10 5.22 -24.51
C LEU A 724 14.48 3.76 -24.32
N ARG A 725 13.96 3.14 -23.25
CA ARG A 725 14.15 1.72 -22.96
C ARG A 725 12.84 0.94 -23.06
N LEU A 726 12.89 -0.14 -23.83
CA LEU A 726 11.79 -1.05 -24.12
C LEU A 726 12.09 -2.45 -23.56
N ALA A 727 11.03 -3.16 -23.20
CA ALA A 727 11.05 -4.59 -22.90
C ALA A 727 9.86 -5.26 -23.61
N GLU A 728 9.92 -6.56 -23.88
CA GLU A 728 8.75 -7.28 -24.39
C GLU A 728 7.61 -7.23 -23.36
N HIS A 729 6.36 -7.22 -23.84
CA HIS A 729 5.19 -7.00 -22.96
C HIS A 729 5.06 -8.01 -21.80
N GLN A 730 5.64 -9.21 -21.95
CA GLN A 730 5.61 -10.26 -20.94
C GLN A 730 6.68 -10.12 -19.86
N GLU A 731 7.71 -9.28 -20.03
CA GLU A 731 8.80 -9.17 -19.06
C GLU A 731 8.33 -8.53 -17.74
N ALA A 732 8.74 -9.13 -16.62
CA ALA A 732 8.39 -8.73 -15.26
C ALA A 732 9.61 -8.80 -14.32
N GLY A 733 9.36 -8.65 -13.02
CA GLY A 733 10.42 -8.66 -12.00
C GLY A 733 11.25 -7.38 -11.96
N SER A 734 12.43 -7.46 -11.35
CA SER A 734 13.33 -6.31 -11.23
C SER A 734 14.18 -6.14 -12.50
N LEU A 735 13.57 -5.60 -13.55
CA LEU A 735 14.16 -5.52 -14.90
C LEU A 735 15.58 -4.92 -14.93
N GLN A 736 15.86 -3.90 -14.10
CA GLN A 736 17.20 -3.33 -14.03
C GLN A 736 18.20 -4.32 -13.39
N LYS A 737 17.85 -4.97 -12.26
CA LYS A 737 18.70 -6.00 -11.64
C LYS A 737 18.94 -7.16 -12.61
N ARG A 738 17.90 -7.59 -13.34
CA ARG A 738 18.00 -8.63 -14.37
C ARG A 738 18.90 -8.22 -15.54
N HIS A 739 18.83 -6.96 -15.97
CA HIS A 739 19.72 -6.44 -17.00
C HIS A 739 21.19 -6.38 -16.56
N ASP A 740 21.42 -6.08 -15.28
CA ASP A 740 22.77 -5.98 -14.69
C ASP A 740 23.33 -7.35 -14.29
N ASP A 741 22.49 -8.39 -14.19
CA ASP A 741 22.87 -9.77 -13.94
C ASP A 741 23.33 -10.45 -15.23
N ASN A 742 24.59 -10.89 -15.24
CA ASN A 742 25.19 -11.58 -16.39
C ASN A 742 24.53 -12.93 -16.69
N ASP A 743 23.93 -13.57 -15.69
CA ASP A 743 23.31 -14.89 -15.81
C ASP A 743 21.82 -14.84 -16.20
N ASP A 744 21.20 -13.66 -16.21
CA ASP A 744 19.85 -13.45 -16.73
C ASP A 744 19.89 -13.11 -18.23
N LEU A 745 18.96 -13.66 -19.01
CA LEU A 745 18.88 -13.42 -20.45
C LEU A 745 18.29 -12.05 -20.81
N PHE A 746 17.55 -11.42 -19.89
CA PHE A 746 16.87 -10.17 -20.17
C PHE A 746 17.86 -9.04 -20.36
N ARG A 747 17.70 -8.32 -21.48
CA ARG A 747 18.40 -7.06 -21.72
C ARG A 747 17.40 -6.02 -22.21
N TRP A 748 17.58 -4.79 -21.73
CA TRP A 748 16.83 -3.66 -22.26
C TRP A 748 17.04 -3.52 -23.77
N LEU A 749 15.96 -3.33 -24.51
CA LEU A 749 16.06 -2.76 -25.84
C LEU A 749 16.19 -1.23 -25.69
N ILE A 750 17.43 -0.74 -25.74
CA ILE A 750 17.74 0.69 -25.69
C ILE A 750 17.76 1.24 -27.12
N VAL A 751 16.83 2.15 -27.43
CA VAL A 751 16.62 2.63 -28.80
C VAL A 751 16.51 4.16 -28.83
N THR A 752 17.22 4.79 -29.76
CA THR A 752 17.09 6.21 -30.06
C THR A 752 15.77 6.49 -30.77
N TYR A 753 15.30 7.74 -30.77
CA TYR A 753 14.04 8.06 -31.48
C TYR A 753 14.13 7.76 -32.99
N ASP A 754 15.30 7.95 -33.61
CA ASP A 754 15.50 7.56 -35.00
C ASP A 754 15.61 6.03 -35.19
N GLY A 755 16.15 5.31 -34.22
CA GLY A 755 16.14 3.84 -34.23
C GLY A 755 14.72 3.25 -34.16
N LEU A 756 13.74 3.98 -33.61
CA LEU A 756 12.32 3.60 -33.71
C LEU A 756 11.84 3.61 -35.17
N ARG A 757 12.24 4.62 -35.95
CA ARG A 757 11.92 4.73 -37.37
C ARG A 757 12.49 3.54 -38.15
N GLU A 758 13.76 3.23 -37.94
CA GLU A 758 14.46 2.11 -38.62
C GLU A 758 13.79 0.76 -38.33
N ARG A 759 13.23 0.61 -37.14
CA ARG A 759 12.49 -0.59 -36.71
C ARG A 759 11.02 -0.59 -37.12
N GLY A 760 10.56 0.45 -37.83
CA GLY A 760 9.15 0.62 -38.21
C GLY A 760 8.22 0.69 -37.01
N ALA A 761 8.70 1.28 -35.91
CA ALA A 761 7.99 1.30 -34.64
C ALA A 761 6.76 2.20 -34.71
N ARG A 762 5.66 1.72 -34.14
CA ARG A 762 4.41 2.45 -34.03
C ARG A 762 3.69 2.10 -32.74
N ARG A 763 3.04 3.09 -32.14
CA ARG A 763 2.23 2.88 -30.94
C ARG A 763 1.03 2.00 -31.28
N VAL A 764 0.81 0.98 -30.47
CA VAL A 764 -0.35 0.08 -30.55
C VAL A 764 -1.11 0.13 -29.23
N THR A 765 -2.37 -0.28 -29.23
CA THR A 765 -3.10 -0.54 -27.98
C THR A 765 -3.39 -2.02 -27.86
N VAL A 766 -3.45 -2.50 -26.63
CA VAL A 766 -3.79 -3.89 -26.32
C VAL A 766 -5.12 -3.88 -25.58
N SER A 767 -6.11 -4.61 -26.08
CA SER A 767 -7.41 -4.72 -25.43
C SER A 767 -7.26 -5.47 -24.10
N PRO A 768 -8.22 -5.37 -23.16
CA PRO A 768 -8.19 -6.15 -21.92
C PRO A 768 -8.08 -7.66 -22.11
N MET A 769 -8.46 -8.17 -23.29
CA MET A 769 -8.35 -9.58 -23.68
C MET A 769 -7.01 -9.94 -24.37
N GLY A 770 -6.11 -8.97 -24.55
CA GLY A 770 -4.81 -9.18 -25.21
C GLY A 770 -4.82 -8.95 -26.72
N GLU A 771 -5.85 -8.33 -27.29
CA GLU A 771 -5.91 -8.09 -28.74
C GLU A 771 -5.15 -6.82 -29.11
N VAL A 772 -4.22 -6.94 -30.06
CA VAL A 772 -3.40 -5.83 -30.50
C VAL A 772 -4.12 -5.03 -31.58
N ASN A 773 -4.51 -3.79 -31.24
CA ASN A 773 -5.03 -2.83 -32.18
C ASN A 773 -3.89 -1.97 -32.71
N ASP A 774 -3.62 -2.12 -34.01
CA ASP A 774 -2.56 -1.40 -34.71
C ASP A 774 -3.17 -0.37 -35.67
N PRO A 775 -3.07 0.93 -35.37
CA PRO A 775 -3.65 1.96 -36.23
C PRO A 775 -2.88 2.16 -37.54
N GLY A 776 -1.75 1.47 -37.74
CA GLY A 776 -0.85 1.69 -38.86
C GLY A 776 0.01 2.94 -38.69
N PHE A 777 0.70 3.35 -39.76
CA PHE A 777 1.46 4.60 -39.78
C PHE A 777 0.52 5.80 -39.98
N PRO A 778 0.91 7.00 -39.51
CA PRO A 778 0.20 8.23 -39.85
C PRO A 778 -0.05 8.34 -41.35
N ARG A 779 -1.21 8.87 -41.75
CA ARG A 779 -1.62 8.97 -43.17
C ARG A 779 -0.57 9.65 -44.06
N TRP A 780 0.19 10.60 -43.53
CA TRP A 780 1.24 11.27 -44.29
C TRP A 780 2.45 10.35 -44.55
N ALA A 781 2.72 9.38 -43.67
CA ALA A 781 3.85 8.45 -43.77
C ALA A 781 3.56 7.26 -44.71
N THR A 782 2.30 6.95 -44.98
CA THR A 782 1.91 5.87 -45.91
C THR A 782 2.09 6.25 -47.38
N ARG A 783 2.23 7.54 -47.72
CA ARG A 783 2.58 8.00 -49.07
C ARG A 783 4.07 7.81 -49.41
N ASP A 784 4.95 7.89 -48.40
CA ASP A 784 6.39 7.73 -48.58
C ASP A 784 6.88 6.30 -48.28
N ALA A 785 6.07 5.48 -47.60
CA ALA A 785 6.39 4.08 -47.27
C ALA A 785 6.14 3.08 -48.42
N ILE A 786 5.58 3.52 -49.56
CA ILE A 786 5.45 2.70 -50.77
C ILE A 786 6.54 3.14 -51.77
N SER A 787 7.71 2.51 -51.65
CA SER A 787 8.85 2.50 -52.58
C SER A 787 9.89 3.64 -52.51
N PRO A 788 11.07 3.34 -51.93
CA PRO A 788 12.33 3.99 -52.27
C PRO A 788 13.24 3.15 -53.19
N ARG A 789 12.74 2.09 -53.85
CA ARG A 789 13.54 1.26 -54.76
C ARG A 789 12.94 1.21 -56.16
N ARG A 790 13.09 2.32 -56.91
CA ARG A 790 13.14 2.40 -58.40
C ARG A 790 12.97 3.87 -58.84
N ARG A 791 13.91 4.73 -58.47
CA ARG A 791 14.16 6.00 -59.17
C ARG A 791 15.65 6.26 -59.15
N ASN A 792 16.37 5.58 -60.04
CA ASN A 792 17.64 5.99 -60.63
C ASN A 792 18.12 4.87 -61.56
N LYS A 793 18.35 5.23 -62.83
CA LYS A 793 18.73 4.42 -64.01
C LYS A 793 17.59 4.09 -64.98
N ALA A 794 17.09 5.13 -65.66
CA ALA A 794 16.61 5.08 -67.04
C ALA A 794 16.37 6.53 -67.48
N ASP A 795 17.45 7.26 -67.73
CA ASP A 795 17.51 8.50 -68.53
C ASP A 795 18.98 8.93 -68.60
N ALA A 796 19.78 8.13 -69.33
CA ALA A 796 21.10 8.45 -69.88
C ALA A 796 21.69 7.18 -70.52
N SER A 797 21.14 6.75 -71.66
CA SER A 797 21.81 6.07 -72.78
C SER A 797 20.79 5.80 -73.87
#